data_AF-A0A3D4XDJ0-F1
#
_entry.id   AF-A0A3D4XDJ0-F1
#
_cell.length_a   1.000
_cell.length_b   1.000
_cell.length_c   1.000
_cell.angle_alpha   90.00
_cell.angle_beta   90.00
_cell.angle_gamma   90.00
#
_symmetry.space_group_name_H-M   'P 1'
#
loop_
_entity.id
_entity.type
_entity.pdbx_description
1 polymer ?
#
loop_
_entity_poly.entity_id
_entity_poly.type
_entity_poly.pdbx_seq_one_letter_code
_entity_poly.pdbx_strand_id
1 'polypeptide(L)'
;RTPELLLEAELYRQCMDKRNFYEQNLKLYKKVFGSGILKKPPFSNLVLGLTYGAQVRKILAALFEQYVPKELEAHVSLRGIAKLLSVLDTSNDLFTVQTKRWNGQVETYTERAAGLPIFADMCFWLSKAGEKDWGSAFTLRFRLQQYYRKQKDREKKPYYAYSSSRDDYLTLSDYVQCYVRGVWDKDLFYKAVFTFLDMSSILEPVSTVEQKGAVSSRKARVGALNAFFGSGAIKPVDGKYRFDTLGDMPEMAFAHTLYKEVLPVVLKVELKRGEQPTPFSKAAHSIQAIYGIDYMIQILTALGRDPLQRGYSYYSSDTERKSVLSHLLKVSMPGPGETAKDLKAALKGTDITRKRLAELAMYAQQWIPMIEEYLKLPGFASACYYFIAHTSEGLDDQAKSVIAKYTPLSPEELSDGAFDVRWFFEAYGKLGEKNFRILYDAAKYSSSGTAHGRARKYADAALGKVKIEDLKAEIDAKRNKDLLMSMGLLPLSDGKLRREEELLDRYQFIQKYKKESRQFGAQRRASEGRAVELALRNLSVNAGFTDVTRLTFRMEGKLVEQSAAYFDWQPVEEIELMVTVDENGKSALKCRKGGKLLKSVPAKYKKHETVKQFQEVHKKLKEQYSRTKQMMEQAMEDRTAFEVWEFLELYKNPVARPITENLVVMLADGVSAEEPAGKTAANWRPKLGFLTSEGLVDAFGVITPVRLEDKIWIAHPYDLYRDGNWQAYQKLLFEKQIRQPFKQVFRELYVKLTEELDKEESMLFSGNQIQPQKTVGALRSRRWVADYDDGLQKIYYKENIVACIYAMADWFSPSDVEAPTLEWVVFADRKTGKQLKIREIPDVIYSEVMRDVDLAVSVAHAGGVDPETSHSTIEMRQAIVACNLELFKIKNVRLDGNHAIIDGKLGQYTVHLGSGVVHQIGNAMLFVVPVYSQHRGRIFLPFVDDDPKTAEIMSKILLFAEDTKIKDPNILGQIR
;
A
#
# COMPACT_ATOMS: atom_id res chain seq x y z
N ARG A 1 -13.07 -16.28 41.44
CA ARG A 1 -14.06 -16.54 42.52
C ARG A 1 -14.22 -15.34 43.45
N THR A 2 -13.18 -14.54 43.71
CA THR A 2 -13.33 -13.19 44.27
C THR A 2 -12.33 -12.23 43.60
N PRO A 3 -12.55 -10.90 43.66
CA PRO A 3 -11.58 -9.90 43.20
C PRO A 3 -10.21 -10.00 43.88
N GLU A 4 -10.16 -10.32 45.18
CA GLU A 4 -8.91 -10.46 45.94
C GLU A 4 -8.04 -11.59 45.40
N LEU A 5 -8.66 -12.73 45.06
CA LEU A 5 -7.94 -13.88 44.50
C LEU A 5 -7.41 -13.58 43.09
N LEU A 6 -8.14 -12.79 42.30
CA LEU A 6 -7.67 -12.36 40.98
C LEU A 6 -6.51 -11.38 41.08
N LEU A 7 -6.54 -10.46 42.05
CA LEU A 7 -5.43 -9.57 42.36
C LEU A 7 -4.20 -10.37 42.81
N GLU A 8 -4.37 -11.36 43.68
CA GLU A 8 -3.29 -12.23 44.11
C GLU A 8 -2.70 -13.05 42.94
N ALA A 9 -3.56 -13.60 42.08
CA ALA A 9 -3.14 -14.32 40.88
C ALA A 9 -2.36 -13.43 39.90
N GLU A 10 -2.76 -12.17 39.75
CA GLU A 10 -2.04 -11.19 38.93
C GLU A 10 -0.66 -10.88 39.51
N LEU A 11 -0.56 -10.62 40.82
CA LEU A 11 0.73 -10.41 41.49
C LEU A 11 1.63 -11.64 41.41
N TYR A 12 1.06 -12.85 41.51
CA TYR A 12 1.79 -14.11 41.32
C TYR A 12 2.33 -14.22 39.88
N ARG A 13 1.50 -13.92 38.88
CA ARG A 13 1.88 -13.90 37.46
C ARG A 13 3.04 -12.94 37.20
N GLN A 14 3.01 -11.76 37.80
CA GLN A 14 4.06 -10.74 37.65
C GLN A 14 5.38 -11.20 38.30
N CYS A 15 5.29 -11.89 39.44
CA CYS A 15 6.45 -12.55 40.05
C CYS A 15 7.02 -13.66 39.16
N MET A 16 6.18 -14.42 38.44
CA MET A 16 6.64 -15.42 37.48
C MET A 16 7.38 -14.78 36.30
N ASP A 17 6.82 -13.73 35.70
CA ASP A 17 7.42 -13.08 34.53
C ASP A 17 8.76 -12.39 34.88
N LYS A 18 8.90 -11.89 36.11
CA LYS A 18 10.15 -11.30 36.64
C LYS A 18 10.77 -12.16 37.76
N ARG A 19 10.79 -13.48 37.57
CA ARG A 19 11.24 -14.46 38.59
C ARG A 19 12.60 -14.13 39.20
N ASN A 20 13.60 -13.86 38.36
CA ASN A 20 14.96 -13.57 38.84
C ASN A 20 14.98 -12.37 39.79
N PHE A 21 14.19 -11.32 39.49
CA PHE A 21 14.13 -10.12 40.32
C PHE A 21 13.42 -10.41 41.64
N TYR A 22 12.35 -11.22 41.59
CA TYR A 22 11.61 -11.64 42.78
C TYR A 22 12.46 -12.49 43.72
N GLU A 23 13.10 -13.55 43.20
CA GLU A 23 13.88 -14.50 43.99
C GLU A 23 15.14 -13.86 44.61
N GLN A 24 15.82 -12.97 43.88
CA GLN A 24 16.97 -12.22 44.38
C GLN A 24 16.62 -11.34 45.60
N ASN A 25 15.38 -10.88 45.69
CA ASN A 25 14.95 -9.87 46.66
C ASN A 25 13.95 -10.38 47.72
N LEU A 26 13.89 -11.70 47.94
CA LEU A 26 12.98 -12.32 48.92
C LEU A 26 13.12 -11.75 50.34
N LYS A 27 14.32 -11.32 50.74
CA LYS A 27 14.54 -10.70 52.07
C LYS A 27 13.71 -9.42 52.25
N LEU A 28 13.62 -8.58 51.22
CA LEU A 28 12.82 -7.37 51.27
C LEU A 28 11.32 -7.71 51.27
N TYR A 29 10.90 -8.65 50.43
CA TYR A 29 9.51 -9.13 50.43
C TYR A 29 9.06 -9.68 51.79
N LYS A 30 9.93 -10.41 52.51
CA LYS A 30 9.68 -10.87 53.88
C LYS A 30 9.56 -9.72 54.88
N LYS A 31 10.33 -8.63 54.71
CA LYS A 31 10.22 -7.43 55.57
C LYS A 31 8.90 -6.68 55.35
N VAL A 32 8.42 -6.64 54.11
CA VAL A 32 7.21 -5.89 53.73
C VAL A 32 5.93 -6.69 53.98
N PHE A 33 5.87 -7.95 53.56
CA PHE A 33 4.64 -8.76 53.60
C PHE A 33 4.66 -9.85 54.69
N GLY A 34 5.82 -10.15 55.30
CA GLY A 34 5.92 -11.24 56.25
C GLY A 34 5.21 -10.96 57.58
N SER A 35 4.39 -11.90 58.02
CA SER A 35 3.77 -11.95 59.35
C SER A 35 4.31 -13.14 60.18
N GLY A 36 4.24 -13.04 61.51
CA GLY A 36 4.71 -14.09 62.43
C GLY A 36 6.24 -14.21 62.56
N ILE A 37 6.71 -15.17 63.37
CA ILE A 37 8.12 -15.35 63.77
C ILE A 37 9.03 -15.71 62.57
N LEU A 38 8.51 -16.47 61.60
CA LEU A 38 9.29 -16.99 60.47
C LEU A 38 9.35 -16.06 59.25
N LYS A 39 8.55 -14.97 59.21
CA LYS A 39 8.39 -14.00 58.10
C LYS A 39 8.59 -14.62 56.70
N LYS A 40 7.50 -15.12 56.09
CA LYS A 40 7.51 -15.72 54.75
C LYS A 40 7.30 -14.67 53.63
N PRO A 41 7.85 -14.88 52.42
CA PRO A 41 7.53 -14.05 51.26
C PRO A 41 6.10 -14.34 50.77
N PRO A 42 5.48 -13.43 49.98
CA PRO A 42 4.08 -13.58 49.56
C PRO A 42 3.85 -14.83 48.72
N PHE A 43 4.80 -15.19 47.84
CA PHE A 43 4.73 -16.37 46.98
C PHE A 43 5.97 -17.26 47.13
N SER A 44 5.76 -18.56 47.08
CA SER A 44 6.78 -19.62 47.05
C SER A 44 6.47 -20.62 45.94
N ASN A 45 7.48 -21.35 45.44
CA ASN A 45 7.32 -22.38 44.40
C ASN A 45 6.66 -21.83 43.11
N LEU A 46 7.27 -20.81 42.50
CA LEU A 46 6.82 -20.26 41.22
C LEU A 46 6.88 -21.35 40.13
N VAL A 47 5.74 -21.67 39.51
CA VAL A 47 5.62 -22.76 38.52
C VAL A 47 6.46 -22.47 37.28
N LEU A 48 7.16 -23.50 36.78
CA LEU A 48 7.99 -23.46 35.56
C LEU A 48 7.21 -23.99 34.36
N GLY A 49 6.89 -23.12 33.41
CA GLY A 49 6.34 -23.51 32.11
C GLY A 49 4.87 -23.92 32.18
N LEU A 50 4.05 -23.26 31.36
CA LEU A 50 2.66 -23.64 31.11
C LEU A 50 2.55 -24.00 29.62
N THR A 51 1.88 -25.12 29.30
CA THR A 51 1.67 -25.58 27.91
C THR A 51 1.06 -24.49 27.01
N TYR A 52 0.27 -23.58 27.60
CA TYR A 52 -0.31 -22.39 26.94
C TYR A 52 -0.01 -21.09 27.71
N GLY A 53 1.23 -20.90 28.16
CA GLY A 53 1.58 -19.81 29.08
C GLY A 53 1.28 -18.39 28.57
N ALA A 54 1.40 -18.14 27.27
CA ALA A 54 1.04 -16.83 26.70
C ALA A 54 -0.47 -16.56 26.77
N GLN A 55 -1.29 -17.56 26.44
CA GLN A 55 -2.74 -17.49 26.47
C GLN A 55 -3.26 -17.36 27.90
N VAL A 56 -2.73 -18.16 28.83
CA VAL A 56 -3.10 -18.09 30.24
C VAL A 56 -2.77 -16.71 30.83
N ARG A 57 -1.61 -16.13 30.50
CA ARG A 57 -1.27 -14.76 30.94
C ARG A 57 -2.23 -13.71 30.42
N LYS A 58 -2.61 -13.78 29.13
CA LYS A 58 -3.60 -12.85 28.55
C LYS A 58 -4.96 -12.98 29.22
N ILE A 59 -5.42 -14.21 29.47
CA ILE A 59 -6.70 -14.48 30.15
C ILE A 59 -6.68 -13.92 31.58
N LEU A 60 -5.61 -14.17 32.35
CA LEU A 60 -5.48 -13.65 33.72
C LEU A 60 -5.47 -12.13 33.75
N ALA A 61 -4.73 -11.46 32.86
CA ALA A 61 -4.72 -10.01 32.77
C ALA A 61 -6.11 -9.45 32.42
N ALA A 62 -6.82 -10.06 31.45
CA ALA A 62 -8.17 -9.65 31.09
C ALA A 62 -9.17 -9.84 32.23
N LEU A 63 -9.10 -10.96 32.96
CA LEU A 63 -9.94 -11.22 34.13
C LEU A 63 -9.62 -10.25 35.27
N PHE A 64 -8.35 -9.91 35.48
CA PHE A 64 -7.94 -8.90 36.45
C PHE A 64 -8.57 -7.54 36.09
N GLU A 65 -8.35 -7.05 34.87
CA GLU A 65 -8.86 -5.75 34.41
C GLU A 65 -10.39 -5.65 34.46
N GLN A 66 -11.09 -6.76 34.23
CA GLN A 66 -12.55 -6.79 34.21
C GLN A 66 -13.18 -6.86 35.61
N TYR A 67 -12.58 -7.62 36.54
CA TYR A 67 -13.25 -8.02 37.78
C TYR A 67 -12.60 -7.49 39.07
N VAL A 68 -11.42 -6.87 39.00
CA VAL A 68 -10.76 -6.28 40.19
C VAL A 68 -11.12 -4.78 40.27
N PRO A 69 -11.81 -4.33 41.34
CA PRO A 69 -12.11 -2.91 41.51
C PRO A 69 -10.85 -2.08 41.77
N LYS A 70 -10.78 -0.87 41.20
CA LYS A 70 -9.67 0.07 41.41
C LYS A 70 -9.51 0.47 42.88
N GLU A 71 -10.60 0.48 43.64
CA GLU A 71 -10.60 0.75 45.07
C GLU A 71 -9.83 -0.34 45.84
N LEU A 72 -9.96 -1.60 45.42
CA LEU A 72 -9.23 -2.72 46.01
C LEU A 72 -7.75 -2.63 45.65
N GLU A 73 -7.42 -2.32 44.39
CA GLU A 73 -6.04 -2.08 43.95
C GLU A 73 -5.38 -0.96 44.80
N ALA A 74 -6.06 0.18 44.94
CA ALA A 74 -5.58 1.32 45.71
C ALA A 74 -5.40 0.96 47.20
N HIS A 75 -6.38 0.27 47.80
CA HIS A 75 -6.35 -0.12 49.20
C HIS A 75 -5.14 -0.99 49.55
N VAL A 76 -4.88 -2.03 48.75
CA VAL A 76 -3.74 -2.94 48.94
C VAL A 76 -2.43 -2.18 48.71
N SER A 77 -2.38 -1.33 47.69
CA SER A 77 -1.18 -0.58 47.34
C SER A 77 -0.79 0.47 48.37
N LEU A 78 -1.75 1.16 48.99
CA LEU A 78 -1.50 2.13 50.06
C LEU A 78 -0.73 1.48 51.21
N ARG A 79 -1.18 0.29 51.64
CA ARG A 79 -0.54 -0.47 52.73
C ARG A 79 0.82 -1.00 52.31
N GLY A 80 0.92 -1.58 51.12
CA GLY A 80 2.15 -2.17 50.59
C GLY A 80 3.26 -1.14 50.43
N ILE A 81 2.98 0.00 49.78
CA ILE A 81 3.96 1.06 49.54
C ILE A 81 4.31 1.81 50.83
N ALA A 82 3.34 2.07 51.71
CA ALA A 82 3.64 2.65 53.03
C ALA A 82 4.59 1.75 53.83
N LYS A 83 4.35 0.43 53.80
CA LYS A 83 5.23 -0.53 54.49
C LYS A 83 6.60 -0.63 53.83
N LEU A 84 6.67 -0.65 52.50
CA LEU A 84 7.92 -0.60 51.74
C LEU A 84 8.75 0.62 52.17
N LEU A 85 8.18 1.83 52.09
CA LEU A 85 8.84 3.06 52.51
C LEU A 85 9.36 3.01 53.94
N SER A 86 8.65 2.37 54.86
CA SER A 86 9.08 2.26 56.27
C SER A 86 10.30 1.35 56.48
N VAL A 87 10.63 0.49 55.51
CA VAL A 87 11.74 -0.48 55.61
C VAL A 87 12.83 -0.25 54.57
N LEU A 88 12.66 0.72 53.67
CA LEU A 88 13.66 1.11 52.68
C LEU A 88 14.85 1.77 53.37
N ASP A 89 16.05 1.29 53.03
CA ASP A 89 17.33 1.85 53.43
C ASP A 89 18.39 1.55 52.36
N THR A 90 19.60 2.07 52.54
CA THR A 90 20.70 1.89 51.57
C THR A 90 21.16 0.44 51.38
N SER A 91 20.72 -0.50 52.22
CA SER A 91 21.04 -1.93 52.08
C SER A 91 20.06 -2.68 51.19
N ASN A 92 18.89 -2.11 50.89
CA ASN A 92 17.80 -2.81 50.21
C ASN A 92 17.05 -1.97 49.17
N ASP A 93 17.38 -0.69 49.00
CA ASP A 93 16.70 0.21 48.07
C ASP A 93 17.10 0.03 46.60
N LEU A 94 18.32 -0.45 46.33
CA LEU A 94 18.84 -0.76 45.00
C LEU A 94 19.35 -2.21 44.97
N PHE A 95 19.16 -2.90 43.85
CA PHE A 95 19.72 -4.23 43.62
C PHE A 95 20.45 -4.32 42.28
N THR A 96 21.50 -5.13 42.23
CA THR A 96 22.35 -5.27 41.04
C THR A 96 21.73 -6.27 40.07
N VAL A 97 21.68 -5.89 38.79
CA VAL A 97 21.25 -6.73 37.67
C VAL A 97 22.41 -6.94 36.71
N GLN A 98 22.59 -8.19 36.27
CA GLN A 98 23.54 -8.55 35.23
C GLN A 98 22.78 -9.06 34.02
N THR A 99 23.01 -8.47 32.85
CA THR A 99 22.40 -8.88 31.59
C THR A 99 23.47 -9.16 30.54
N LYS A 100 23.28 -10.20 29.74
CA LYS A 100 24.18 -10.54 28.63
C LYS A 100 23.69 -9.85 27.36
N ARG A 101 24.51 -9.00 26.77
CA ARG A 101 24.22 -8.32 25.51
C ARG A 101 24.30 -9.28 24.33
N TRP A 102 23.73 -8.86 23.19
CA TRP A 102 23.76 -9.60 21.92
C TRP A 102 25.19 -9.87 21.41
N ASN A 103 26.15 -9.02 21.78
CA ASN A 103 27.58 -9.17 21.47
C ASN A 103 28.33 -10.04 22.51
N GLY A 104 27.63 -10.67 23.45
CA GLY A 104 28.19 -11.55 24.48
C GLY A 104 28.73 -10.85 25.73
N GLN A 105 28.82 -9.50 25.76
CA GLN A 105 29.29 -8.77 26.94
C GLN A 105 28.27 -8.80 28.07
N VAL A 106 28.73 -9.02 29.30
CA VAL A 106 27.89 -8.92 30.51
C VAL A 106 27.91 -7.47 30.99
N GLU A 107 26.73 -6.87 31.03
CA GLU A 107 26.51 -5.53 31.55
C GLU A 107 25.95 -5.61 32.97
N THR A 108 26.53 -4.83 33.89
CA THR A 108 26.09 -4.74 35.29
C THR A 108 25.53 -3.36 35.55
N TYR A 109 24.28 -3.29 36.01
CA TYR A 109 23.58 -2.05 36.35
C TYR A 109 22.75 -2.25 37.64
N THR A 110 22.15 -1.20 38.16
CA THR A 110 21.29 -1.27 39.36
C THR A 110 19.84 -0.96 39.01
N GLU A 111 18.92 -1.64 39.66
CA GLU A 111 17.48 -1.39 39.62
C GLU A 111 16.95 -0.97 41.00
N ARG A 112 15.88 -0.18 41.02
CA ARG A 112 15.23 0.24 42.27
C ARG A 112 14.36 -0.87 42.82
N ALA A 113 14.37 -1.03 44.14
CA ALA A 113 13.47 -1.97 44.82
C ALA A 113 11.99 -1.69 44.52
N ALA A 114 11.59 -0.43 44.37
CA ALA A 114 10.23 -0.09 43.93
C ALA A 114 9.88 -0.59 42.51
N GLY A 115 10.86 -0.96 41.68
CA GLY A 115 10.68 -1.59 40.37
C GLY A 115 10.51 -3.12 40.41
N LEU A 116 10.60 -3.74 41.60
CA LEU A 116 10.31 -5.16 41.79
C LEU A 116 8.83 -5.45 41.49
N PRO A 117 8.50 -6.65 40.94
CA PRO A 117 7.21 -6.91 40.30
C PRO A 117 5.97 -6.45 41.08
N ILE A 118 5.85 -6.82 42.37
CA ILE A 118 4.69 -6.43 43.18
C ILE A 118 4.68 -4.92 43.48
N PHE A 119 5.83 -4.34 43.80
CA PHE A 119 5.92 -2.92 44.16
C PHE A 119 5.70 -2.01 42.95
N ALA A 120 6.12 -2.43 41.77
CA ALA A 120 5.91 -1.71 40.53
C ALA A 120 4.41 -1.60 40.21
N ASP A 121 3.66 -2.69 40.32
CA ASP A 121 2.21 -2.70 40.09
C ASP A 121 1.49 -1.89 41.16
N MET A 122 1.87 -2.01 42.44
CA MET A 122 1.30 -1.17 43.50
C MET A 122 1.54 0.33 43.26
N CYS A 123 2.73 0.72 42.81
CA CYS A 123 3.01 2.11 42.46
C CYS A 123 2.13 2.59 41.29
N PHE A 124 1.92 1.73 40.29
CA PHE A 124 1.04 2.00 39.16
C PHE A 124 -0.43 2.12 39.59
N TRP A 125 -0.92 1.22 40.43
CA TRP A 125 -2.28 1.25 40.96
C TRP A 125 -2.55 2.49 41.81
N LEU A 126 -1.57 2.93 42.63
CA LEU A 126 -1.69 4.21 43.35
C LEU A 126 -1.82 5.42 42.42
N SER A 127 -1.30 5.36 41.18
CA SER A 127 -1.50 6.44 40.20
C SER A 127 -2.94 6.56 39.70
N LYS A 128 -3.76 5.55 39.95
CA LYS A 128 -5.18 5.49 39.58
C LYS A 128 -6.12 5.58 40.78
N ALA A 129 -5.61 5.93 41.96
CA ALA A 129 -6.41 6.04 43.17
C ALA A 129 -7.54 7.05 42.99
N GLY A 130 -8.75 6.66 43.40
CA GLY A 130 -9.93 7.52 43.37
C GLY A 130 -9.84 8.68 44.36
N GLU A 131 -10.82 9.59 44.29
CA GLU A 131 -10.82 10.86 45.03
C GLU A 131 -10.57 10.70 46.54
N LYS A 132 -11.19 9.68 47.16
CA LYS A 132 -11.05 9.39 48.59
C LYS A 132 -9.61 9.12 49.02
N ASP A 133 -8.85 8.40 48.19
CA ASP A 133 -7.51 7.91 48.53
C ASP A 133 -6.39 8.69 47.84
N TRP A 134 -6.74 9.64 46.96
CA TRP A 134 -5.80 10.41 46.13
C TRP A 134 -4.71 11.10 46.96
N GLY A 135 -5.06 11.81 48.04
CA GLY A 135 -4.09 12.54 48.85
C GLY A 135 -3.05 11.62 49.51
N SER A 136 -3.49 10.46 50.00
CA SER A 136 -2.62 9.43 50.58
C SER A 136 -1.73 8.79 49.52
N ALA A 137 -2.31 8.45 48.36
CA ALA A 137 -1.59 7.87 47.23
C ALA A 137 -0.51 8.82 46.69
N PHE A 138 -0.86 10.10 46.48
CA PHE A 138 0.07 11.16 46.11
C PHE A 138 1.21 11.27 47.12
N THR A 139 0.89 11.34 48.42
CA THR A 139 1.90 11.49 49.48
C THR A 139 2.91 10.35 49.48
N LEU A 140 2.45 9.10 49.34
CA LEU A 140 3.34 7.94 49.30
C LEU A 140 4.23 7.96 48.05
N ARG A 141 3.66 8.23 46.87
CA ARG A 141 4.42 8.34 45.61
C ARG A 141 5.43 9.50 45.66
N PHE A 142 5.04 10.64 46.21
CA PHE A 142 5.93 11.81 46.40
C PHE A 142 7.09 11.50 47.33
N ARG A 143 6.84 10.84 48.48
CA ARG A 143 7.91 10.42 49.41
C ARG A 143 8.86 9.42 48.76
N LEU A 144 8.36 8.49 47.97
CA LEU A 144 9.17 7.52 47.24
C LEU A 144 10.08 8.21 46.20
N GLN A 145 9.54 9.20 45.48
CA GLN A 145 10.30 10.03 44.55
C GLN A 145 11.38 10.84 45.25
N GLN A 146 11.07 11.48 46.39
CA GLN A 146 12.06 12.20 47.18
C GLN A 146 13.15 11.28 47.73
N TYR A 147 12.78 10.07 48.18
CA TYR A 147 13.73 9.08 48.67
C TYR A 147 14.73 8.68 47.58
N TYR A 148 14.24 8.19 46.42
CA TYR A 148 15.13 7.72 45.36
C TYR A 148 15.92 8.82 44.68
N ARG A 149 15.41 10.06 44.65
CA ARG A 149 16.20 11.20 44.18
C ARG A 149 17.47 11.41 45.00
N LYS A 150 17.41 11.22 46.32
CA LYS A 150 18.60 11.30 47.20
C LYS A 150 19.59 10.16 46.94
N GLN A 151 19.13 9.06 46.35
CA GLN A 151 19.95 7.89 46.03
C GLN A 151 20.46 7.89 44.58
N LYS A 152 20.14 8.91 43.78
CA LYS A 152 20.41 8.95 42.34
C LYS A 152 21.89 8.74 42.01
N ASP A 153 22.81 9.26 42.81
CA ASP A 153 24.25 9.13 42.60
C ASP A 153 24.77 7.69 42.81
N ARG A 154 24.00 6.82 43.49
CA ARG A 154 24.31 5.40 43.68
C ARG A 154 23.81 4.53 42.51
N GLU A 155 22.97 5.06 41.64
CA GLU A 155 22.38 4.30 40.53
C GLU A 155 23.39 4.14 39.38
N LYS A 156 23.57 2.91 38.92
CA LYS A 156 24.28 2.57 37.68
C LYS A 156 23.25 2.25 36.62
N LYS A 157 23.15 3.06 35.57
CA LYS A 157 22.22 2.84 34.46
C LYS A 157 22.81 1.89 33.41
N PRO A 158 22.00 1.06 32.73
CA PRO A 158 22.46 0.32 31.58
C PRO A 158 22.77 1.28 30.41
N TYR A 159 23.66 0.86 29.51
CA TYR A 159 24.21 1.63 28.39
C TYR A 159 23.17 2.06 27.35
N TYR A 160 22.07 1.31 27.23
CA TYR A 160 20.91 1.67 26.40
C TYR A 160 19.70 2.14 27.25
N ALA A 161 19.93 2.61 28.47
CA ALA A 161 18.88 3.26 29.24
C ALA A 161 18.51 4.60 28.56
N TYR A 162 17.53 4.57 27.67
CA TYR A 162 16.67 5.74 27.50
C TYR A 162 16.10 6.07 28.89
N SER A 163 15.98 7.35 29.22
CA SER A 163 15.27 7.83 30.41
C SER A 163 13.92 7.13 30.51
N SER A 164 13.83 6.03 31.26
CA SER A 164 12.63 5.23 31.30
C SER A 164 11.65 5.93 32.22
N SER A 165 10.37 5.96 31.84
CA SER A 165 9.28 6.45 32.70
C SER A 165 9.13 5.70 34.02
N ARG A 166 9.98 4.71 34.31
CA ARG A 166 10.03 3.93 35.55
C ARG A 166 10.83 4.60 36.67
N ASP A 167 11.55 5.69 36.36
CA ASP A 167 12.32 6.44 37.37
C ASP A 167 11.47 7.51 38.09
N ASP A 168 10.27 7.82 37.59
CA ASP A 168 9.39 8.85 38.16
C ASP A 168 8.11 8.22 38.71
N TYR A 169 7.84 8.50 39.99
CA TYR A 169 6.63 8.02 40.65
C TYR A 169 5.47 8.97 40.51
N LEU A 170 5.69 10.21 40.06
CA LEU A 170 4.66 11.22 39.78
C LEU A 170 4.83 11.76 38.37
N THR A 171 3.70 12.17 37.80
CA THR A 171 3.60 12.81 36.49
C THR A 171 3.23 14.28 36.65
N LEU A 172 3.31 15.07 35.59
CA LEU A 172 2.87 16.46 35.63
C LEU A 172 1.40 16.60 36.05
N SER A 173 0.54 15.65 35.68
CA SER A 173 -0.88 15.64 36.04
C SER A 173 -1.09 15.57 37.55
N ASP A 174 -0.23 14.86 38.28
CA ASP A 174 -0.28 14.81 39.74
C ASP A 174 -0.02 16.20 40.34
N TYR A 175 0.92 16.96 39.79
CA TYR A 175 1.23 18.34 40.22
C TYR A 175 0.15 19.35 39.81
N VAL A 176 -0.43 19.19 38.62
CA VAL A 176 -1.58 19.98 38.17
C VAL A 176 -2.76 19.77 39.13
N GLN A 177 -3.03 18.53 39.54
CA GLN A 177 -4.07 18.22 40.51
C GLN A 177 -3.80 18.85 41.89
N CYS A 178 -2.54 18.94 42.35
CA CYS A 178 -2.22 19.68 43.58
C CYS A 178 -2.64 21.16 43.49
N TYR A 179 -2.42 21.82 42.34
CA TYR A 179 -2.84 23.21 42.13
C TYR A 179 -4.36 23.33 42.01
N VAL A 180 -4.97 22.54 41.14
CA VAL A 180 -6.43 22.57 40.88
C VAL A 180 -7.24 22.28 42.15
N ARG A 181 -6.75 21.41 43.03
CA ARG A 181 -7.39 21.07 44.31
C ARG A 181 -7.05 22.05 45.44
N GLY A 182 -6.28 23.10 45.18
CA GLY A 182 -5.89 24.11 46.17
C GLY A 182 -4.91 23.62 47.23
N VAL A 183 -4.22 22.49 47.00
CA VAL A 183 -3.19 21.95 47.91
C VAL A 183 -1.89 22.74 47.77
N TRP A 184 -1.56 23.16 46.55
CA TRP A 184 -0.38 23.99 46.23
C TRP A 184 -0.82 25.30 45.60
N ASP A 185 -0.07 26.36 45.89
CA ASP A 185 -0.08 27.56 45.07
C ASP A 185 0.74 27.36 43.78
N LYS A 186 0.73 28.37 42.91
CA LYS A 186 1.44 28.32 41.62
C LYS A 186 2.96 28.28 41.78
N ASP A 187 3.50 28.90 42.83
CA ASP A 187 4.94 28.93 43.08
C ASP A 187 5.46 27.55 43.48
N LEU A 188 4.72 26.82 44.32
CA LEU A 188 5.00 25.43 44.67
C LEU A 188 4.86 24.51 43.46
N PHE A 189 3.88 24.73 42.58
CA PHE A 189 3.78 24.02 41.31
C PHE A 189 5.02 24.23 40.43
N TYR A 190 5.43 25.47 40.19
CA TYR A 190 6.62 25.76 39.39
C TYR A 190 7.88 25.18 40.03
N LYS A 191 8.02 25.30 41.36
CA LYS A 191 9.11 24.69 42.11
C LYS A 191 9.14 23.17 41.92
N ALA A 192 8.00 22.50 41.99
CA ALA A 192 7.91 21.06 41.76
C ALA A 192 8.32 20.70 40.33
N VAL A 193 7.82 21.42 39.31
CA VAL A 193 8.19 21.17 37.92
C VAL A 193 9.69 21.37 37.70
N PHE A 194 10.29 22.50 38.11
CA PHE A 194 11.74 22.72 37.92
C PHE A 194 12.61 21.80 38.76
N THR A 195 12.05 21.25 39.84
CA THR A 195 12.76 20.29 40.68
C THR A 195 12.72 18.91 40.02
N PHE A 196 11.56 18.42 39.61
CA PHE A 196 11.34 17.00 39.26
C PHE A 196 11.19 16.72 37.76
N LEU A 197 10.85 17.73 36.96
CA LEU A 197 10.58 17.63 35.53
C LEU A 197 11.40 18.68 34.77
N ASP A 198 11.10 18.90 33.49
CA ASP A 198 11.68 19.96 32.68
C ASP A 198 10.62 20.91 32.12
N MET A 199 11.06 22.08 31.63
CA MET A 199 10.14 23.10 31.10
C MET A 199 9.34 22.60 29.88
N SER A 200 9.91 21.70 29.08
CA SER A 200 9.25 21.08 27.93
C SER A 200 8.01 20.29 28.35
N SER A 201 8.03 19.71 29.57
CA SER A 201 6.89 19.02 30.16
C SER A 201 5.67 19.94 30.33
N ILE A 202 5.85 21.24 30.61
CA ILE A 202 4.76 22.23 30.63
C ILE A 202 4.46 22.72 29.22
N LEU A 203 5.49 23.15 28.47
CA LEU A 203 5.29 23.86 27.20
C LEU A 203 4.55 23.02 26.15
N GLU A 204 4.84 21.71 26.06
CA GLU A 204 4.19 20.85 25.08
C GLU A 204 2.67 20.78 25.26
N PRO A 205 2.11 20.35 26.42
CA PRO A 205 0.67 20.27 26.58
C PRO A 205 -0.02 21.64 26.52
N VAL A 206 0.52 22.67 27.19
CA VAL A 206 -0.17 23.98 27.26
C VAL A 206 -0.22 24.70 25.93
N SER A 207 0.80 24.54 25.07
CA SER A 207 0.75 25.09 23.70
C SER A 207 -0.02 24.18 22.73
N THR A 208 -0.11 22.88 23.00
CA THR A 208 -0.90 21.94 22.19
C THR A 208 -2.37 22.30 22.24
N VAL A 209 -2.90 22.60 23.44
CA VAL A 209 -4.33 22.90 23.64
C VAL A 209 -4.76 24.27 23.13
N GLU A 210 -3.80 25.12 22.77
CA GLU A 210 -4.10 26.40 22.12
C GLU A 210 -4.41 26.27 20.63
N GLN A 211 -4.03 25.14 20.00
CA GLN A 211 -4.38 24.85 18.60
C GLN A 211 -5.90 24.88 18.41
N LYS A 212 -6.37 25.55 17.34
CA LYS A 212 -7.79 25.70 17.01
C LYS A 212 -8.26 24.72 15.94
N GLY A 213 -9.55 24.39 15.95
CA GLY A 213 -10.17 23.50 14.98
C GLY A 213 -9.82 22.02 15.17
N ALA A 214 -9.96 21.24 14.09
CA ALA A 214 -9.74 19.79 14.13
C ALA A 214 -8.24 19.44 14.08
N VAL A 215 -7.70 18.99 15.20
CA VAL A 215 -6.29 18.61 15.36
C VAL A 215 -6.13 17.09 15.23
N SER A 216 -5.22 16.62 14.38
CA SER A 216 -4.95 15.18 14.22
C SER A 216 -4.24 14.60 15.45
N SER A 217 -4.37 13.30 15.72
CA SER A 217 -3.69 12.64 16.85
C SER A 217 -2.18 12.87 16.87
N ARG A 218 -1.54 12.96 15.69
CA ARG A 218 -0.10 13.27 15.57
C ARG A 218 0.23 14.69 16.04
N LYS A 219 -0.58 15.68 15.68
CA LYS A 219 -0.41 17.10 16.12
C LYS A 219 -0.92 17.34 17.55
N ALA A 220 -1.83 16.48 18.04
CA ALA A 220 -2.40 16.57 19.37
C ALA A 220 -1.47 16.06 20.48
N ARG A 221 -0.29 15.49 20.14
CA ARG A 221 0.72 15.07 21.14
C ARG A 221 0.11 14.34 22.33
N VAL A 222 -0.63 13.27 22.06
CA VAL A 222 -1.47 12.56 23.06
C VAL A 222 -0.71 12.22 24.35
N GLY A 223 0.57 11.85 24.25
CA GLY A 223 1.42 11.60 25.43
C GLY A 223 1.57 12.84 26.34
N ALA A 224 1.81 14.01 25.77
CA ALA A 224 1.91 15.28 26.50
C ALA A 224 0.57 15.68 27.11
N LEU A 225 -0.54 15.52 26.37
CA LEU A 225 -1.89 15.76 26.92
C LEU A 225 -2.16 14.86 28.12
N ASN A 226 -1.90 13.56 28.00
CA ASN A 226 -2.08 12.61 29.11
C ASN A 226 -1.16 12.95 30.29
N ALA A 227 0.05 13.46 30.03
CA ALA A 227 0.96 13.87 31.08
C ALA A 227 0.45 15.08 31.87
N PHE A 228 -0.35 15.98 31.27
CA PHE A 228 -0.89 17.18 31.94
C PHE A 228 -2.31 16.97 32.51
N PHE A 229 -3.23 16.45 31.69
CA PHE A 229 -4.65 16.30 32.03
C PHE A 229 -4.97 14.95 32.69
N GLY A 230 -4.04 14.00 32.66
CA GLY A 230 -4.28 12.62 33.06
C GLY A 230 -4.69 11.73 31.89
N SER A 231 -4.45 10.42 32.04
CA SER A 231 -4.66 9.44 30.97
C SER A 231 -6.12 9.39 30.53
N GLY A 232 -6.37 9.70 29.25
CA GLY A 232 -7.69 9.59 28.63
C GLY A 232 -8.69 10.68 29.05
N ALA A 233 -8.23 11.74 29.71
CA ALA A 233 -9.06 12.88 30.10
C ALA A 233 -9.61 13.66 28.89
N ILE A 234 -8.77 13.88 27.87
CA ILE A 234 -9.18 14.48 26.59
C ILE A 234 -9.24 13.37 25.53
N LYS A 235 -10.41 13.20 24.92
CA LYS A 235 -10.65 12.20 23.87
C LYS A 235 -10.95 12.86 22.53
N PRO A 236 -10.53 12.26 21.40
CA PRO A 236 -10.89 12.77 20.10
C PRO A 236 -12.36 12.50 19.78
N VAL A 237 -12.96 13.39 18.98
CA VAL A 237 -14.27 13.22 18.33
C VAL A 237 -14.01 13.03 16.84
N ASP A 238 -14.55 11.97 16.24
CA ASP A 238 -14.29 11.57 14.84
C ASP A 238 -12.80 11.41 14.50
N GLY A 239 -12.01 10.92 15.48
CA GLY A 239 -10.57 10.76 15.35
C GLY A 239 -9.76 12.08 15.37
N LYS A 240 -10.39 13.22 15.70
CA LYS A 240 -9.75 14.54 15.83
C LYS A 240 -9.97 15.16 17.21
N TYR A 241 -8.99 15.91 17.68
CA TYR A 241 -9.08 16.70 18.90
C TYR A 241 -9.60 18.11 18.57
N ARG A 242 -10.46 18.66 19.42
CA ARG A 242 -11.08 19.98 19.24
C ARG A 242 -11.03 20.74 20.57
N PHE A 243 -9.86 21.29 20.89
CA PHE A 243 -9.58 21.91 22.18
C PHE A 243 -10.41 23.18 22.44
N ASP A 244 -10.79 23.86 21.36
CA ASP A 244 -11.65 25.05 21.34
C ASP A 244 -13.13 24.78 21.66
N THR A 245 -13.54 23.51 21.68
CA THR A 245 -14.92 23.09 21.98
C THR A 245 -15.07 22.36 23.31
N LEU A 246 -13.95 22.16 24.03
CA LEU A 246 -13.99 21.52 25.35
C LEU A 246 -14.65 22.48 26.35
N GLY A 247 -15.55 21.93 27.18
CA GLY A 247 -16.27 22.67 28.22
C GLY A 247 -15.36 23.19 29.33
N ASP A 248 -15.97 23.83 30.34
CA ASP A 248 -15.24 24.45 31.45
C ASP A 248 -14.56 23.36 32.32
N MET A 249 -13.23 23.35 32.28
CA MET A 249 -12.38 22.39 32.97
C MET A 249 -11.28 23.17 33.71
N PRO A 250 -11.14 23.02 35.04
CA PRO A 250 -10.13 23.77 35.81
C PRO A 250 -8.69 23.57 35.31
N GLU A 251 -8.34 22.34 34.91
CA GLU A 251 -7.05 21.99 34.31
C GLU A 251 -6.82 22.74 33.00
N MET A 252 -7.87 22.92 32.19
CA MET A 252 -7.80 23.65 30.92
C MET A 252 -7.61 25.14 31.13
N ALA A 253 -8.36 25.74 32.07
CA ALA A 253 -8.18 27.13 32.48
C ALA A 253 -6.75 27.39 33.01
N PHE A 254 -6.22 26.43 33.77
CA PHE A 254 -4.85 26.49 34.24
C PHE A 254 -3.83 26.37 33.09
N ALA A 255 -4.03 25.45 32.14
CA ALA A 255 -3.18 25.33 30.95
C ALA A 255 -3.11 26.64 30.15
N HIS A 256 -4.25 27.30 29.90
CA HIS A 256 -4.31 28.61 29.24
C HIS A 256 -3.55 29.70 30.00
N THR A 257 -3.63 29.67 31.34
CA THR A 257 -2.90 30.61 32.21
C THR A 257 -1.39 30.39 32.10
N LEU A 258 -0.93 29.13 32.21
CA LEU A 258 0.47 28.78 32.07
C LEU A 258 1.02 29.14 30.68
N TYR A 259 0.25 28.92 29.61
CA TYR A 259 0.66 29.31 28.25
C TYR A 259 0.95 30.81 28.16
N LYS A 260 0.03 31.65 28.67
CA LYS A 260 0.16 33.12 28.64
C LYS A 260 1.35 33.63 29.47
N GLU A 261 1.73 32.92 30.53
CA GLU A 261 2.86 33.30 31.39
C GLU A 261 4.21 32.82 30.85
N VAL A 262 4.30 31.54 30.47
CA VAL A 262 5.59 30.88 30.18
C VAL A 262 6.05 31.20 28.75
N LEU A 263 5.15 31.25 27.77
CA LEU A 263 5.52 31.45 26.37
C LEU A 263 6.26 32.77 26.14
N PRO A 264 5.77 33.95 26.62
CA PRO A 264 6.47 35.21 26.38
C PRO A 264 7.87 35.25 27.00
N VAL A 265 8.10 34.59 28.13
CA VAL A 265 9.41 34.50 28.78
C VAL A 265 10.39 33.74 27.90
N VAL A 266 9.98 32.59 27.37
CA VAL A 266 10.78 31.76 26.47
C VAL A 266 11.11 32.55 25.20
N LEU A 267 10.10 33.12 24.54
CA LEU A 267 10.29 33.89 23.29
C LEU A 267 11.17 35.11 23.51
N LYS A 268 11.01 35.85 24.62
CA LYS A 268 11.85 37.02 24.93
C LYS A 268 13.34 36.69 24.95
N VAL A 269 13.70 35.49 25.40
CA VAL A 269 15.10 35.02 25.46
C VAL A 269 15.54 34.43 24.12
N GLU A 270 14.74 33.52 23.55
CA GLU A 270 15.10 32.82 22.31
C GLU A 270 15.16 33.74 21.07
N LEU A 271 14.39 34.82 21.04
CA LEU A 271 14.38 35.77 19.92
C LEU A 271 15.52 36.81 20.00
N LYS A 272 16.21 36.90 21.15
CA LYS A 272 17.33 37.84 21.38
C LYS A 272 18.70 37.17 21.52
N ARG A 273 18.76 35.84 21.46
CA ARG A 273 20.01 35.09 21.65
C ARG A 273 20.96 35.20 20.45
N GLY A 274 22.25 34.99 20.73
CA GLY A 274 23.26 34.68 19.71
C GLY A 274 23.28 33.20 19.34
N GLU A 275 24.39 32.69 18.82
CA GLU A 275 24.49 31.29 18.35
C GLU A 275 24.45 30.24 19.47
N GLN A 276 24.80 30.63 20.70
CA GLN A 276 24.89 29.69 21.81
C GLN A 276 23.49 29.29 22.32
N PRO A 277 23.27 28.00 22.67
CA PRO A 277 22.04 27.57 23.30
C PRO A 277 21.74 28.33 24.59
N THR A 278 20.46 28.59 24.85
CA THR A 278 19.97 29.12 26.11
C THR A 278 19.36 27.99 26.95
N PRO A 279 19.04 28.22 28.24
CA PRO A 279 18.29 27.26 29.05
C PRO A 279 16.95 26.83 28.44
N PHE A 280 16.37 27.62 27.54
CA PHE A 280 15.09 27.32 26.89
C PHE A 280 15.22 26.66 25.52
N SER A 281 16.40 26.60 24.90
CA SER A 281 16.56 26.13 23.51
C SER A 281 15.92 24.75 23.29
N LYS A 282 16.18 23.80 24.21
CA LYS A 282 15.61 22.45 24.14
C LYS A 282 14.08 22.47 24.29
N ALA A 283 13.58 23.26 25.23
CA ALA A 283 12.16 23.32 25.55
C ALA A 283 11.34 24.08 24.48
N ALA A 284 11.96 24.97 23.73
CA ALA A 284 11.32 25.73 22.66
C ALA A 284 10.79 24.82 21.53
N HIS A 285 11.42 23.68 21.26
CA HIS A 285 10.93 22.69 20.29
C HIS A 285 9.64 21.98 20.73
N SER A 286 9.29 22.04 22.02
CA SER A 286 8.03 21.50 22.52
C SER A 286 6.84 22.42 22.26
N ILE A 287 7.04 23.68 21.86
CA ILE A 287 5.93 24.60 21.57
C ILE A 287 5.19 24.15 20.30
N GLN A 288 3.87 24.01 20.37
CA GLN A 288 3.02 23.57 19.26
C GLN A 288 2.20 24.70 18.61
N ALA A 289 2.03 25.85 19.27
CA ALA A 289 1.31 27.01 18.71
C ALA A 289 1.79 28.34 19.30
N ILE A 290 1.95 29.36 18.44
CA ILE A 290 2.28 30.75 18.81
C ILE A 290 1.35 31.67 18.00
N TYR A 291 0.61 32.56 18.65
CA TYR A 291 -0.35 33.45 17.97
C TYR A 291 0.15 34.88 17.85
N GLY A 292 -0.02 35.48 16.66
CA GLY A 292 0.15 36.91 16.41
C GLY A 292 1.22 37.24 15.36
N ILE A 293 0.92 38.26 14.52
CA ILE A 293 1.83 38.80 13.51
C ILE A 293 3.11 39.32 14.18
N ASP A 294 3.01 39.95 15.35
CA ASP A 294 4.18 40.52 16.04
C ASP A 294 5.25 39.48 16.37
N TYR A 295 4.85 38.30 16.85
CA TYR A 295 5.80 37.21 17.10
C TYR A 295 6.37 36.65 15.81
N MET A 296 5.55 36.50 14.76
CA MET A 296 6.04 36.07 13.44
C MET A 296 7.09 37.03 12.89
N ILE A 297 6.86 38.34 12.96
CA ILE A 297 7.83 39.37 12.54
C ILE A 297 9.10 39.28 13.38
N GLN A 298 8.99 39.19 14.71
CA GLN A 298 10.17 39.07 15.57
C GLN A 298 10.97 37.79 15.28
N ILE A 299 10.32 36.65 15.01
CA ILE A 299 10.99 35.40 14.63
C ILE A 299 11.71 35.58 13.28
N LEU A 300 11.08 36.18 12.28
CA LEU A 300 11.71 36.45 10.98
C LEU A 300 12.90 37.41 11.11
N THR A 301 12.78 38.47 11.91
CA THR A 301 13.87 39.40 12.19
C THR A 301 15.00 38.70 12.95
N ALA A 302 14.68 37.86 13.94
CA ALA A 302 15.66 37.09 14.69
C ALA A 302 16.37 36.05 13.81
N LEU A 303 15.72 35.48 12.80
CA LEU A 303 16.37 34.62 11.81
C LEU A 303 17.25 35.43 10.83
N GLY A 304 16.90 36.69 10.55
CA GLY A 304 17.61 37.54 9.60
C GLY A 304 17.77 36.85 8.23
N ARG A 305 19.03 36.64 7.81
CA ARG A 305 19.38 36.01 6.53
C ARG A 305 19.55 34.49 6.61
N ASP A 306 19.35 33.89 7.79
CA ASP A 306 19.56 32.45 7.96
C ASP A 306 18.50 31.65 7.17
N PRO A 307 18.94 30.57 6.47
CA PRO A 307 18.01 29.68 5.79
C PRO A 307 17.17 28.91 6.81
N LEU A 308 15.91 28.63 6.47
CA LEU A 308 15.05 27.81 7.33
C LEU A 308 15.56 26.37 7.41
N GLN A 309 15.38 25.72 8.55
CA GLN A 309 15.77 24.33 8.76
C GLN A 309 14.87 23.39 7.95
N ARG A 310 15.49 22.48 7.18
CA ARG A 310 14.81 21.50 6.32
C ARG A 310 14.97 20.10 6.88
N GLY A 311 13.86 19.41 7.12
CA GLY A 311 13.84 18.01 7.53
C GLY A 311 14.49 17.72 8.88
N TYR A 312 14.55 16.43 9.21
CA TYR A 312 15.25 15.89 10.38
C TYR A 312 16.66 15.48 9.95
N SER A 313 17.70 16.03 10.57
CA SER A 313 19.09 15.59 10.35
C SER A 313 19.56 14.85 11.59
N TYR A 314 20.11 13.64 11.42
CA TYR A 314 20.71 12.87 12.52
C TYR A 314 21.86 13.61 13.23
N TYR A 315 22.41 14.65 12.60
CA TYR A 315 23.50 15.48 13.12
C TYR A 315 23.07 16.89 13.53
N SER A 316 21.80 17.28 13.35
CA SER A 316 21.33 18.59 13.81
C SER A 316 20.95 18.53 15.28
N SER A 317 21.47 19.46 16.08
CA SER A 317 21.06 19.58 17.47
C SER A 317 19.75 20.37 17.59
N ASP A 318 18.81 19.86 18.37
CA ASP A 318 17.55 20.54 18.74
C ASP A 318 17.79 21.80 19.62
N THR A 319 19.05 22.19 19.84
CA THR A 319 19.39 23.42 20.57
C THR A 319 19.98 24.52 19.70
N GLU A 320 20.28 24.21 18.42
CA GLU A 320 20.87 25.15 17.47
C GLU A 320 19.96 26.35 17.20
N ARG A 321 20.58 27.52 16.95
CA ARG A 321 19.86 28.78 16.75
C ARG A 321 18.79 28.68 15.65
N LYS A 322 19.26 28.26 14.48
CA LYS A 322 18.44 28.07 13.27
C LYS A 322 17.33 27.04 13.46
N SER A 323 17.61 25.91 14.14
CA SER A 323 16.64 24.82 14.32
C SER A 323 15.43 25.29 15.14
N VAL A 324 15.69 25.87 16.31
CA VAL A 324 14.66 26.36 17.21
C VAL A 324 13.88 27.52 16.58
N LEU A 325 14.54 28.53 16.00
CA LEU A 325 13.82 29.66 15.40
C LEU A 325 12.97 29.23 14.19
N SER A 326 13.45 28.27 13.40
CA SER A 326 12.63 27.69 12.33
C SER A 326 11.43 26.96 12.91
N HIS A 327 11.60 26.16 13.97
CA HIS A 327 10.49 25.51 14.65
C HIS A 327 9.45 26.51 15.16
N LEU A 328 9.88 27.56 15.86
CA LEU A 328 8.98 28.63 16.34
C LEU A 328 8.22 29.30 15.17
N LEU A 329 8.89 29.54 14.04
CA LEU A 329 8.22 30.07 12.85
C LEU A 329 7.16 29.10 12.30
N LYS A 330 7.47 27.80 12.27
CA LYS A 330 6.58 26.75 11.76
C LYS A 330 5.27 26.64 12.54
N VAL A 331 5.34 26.86 13.85
CA VAL A 331 4.17 26.81 14.76
C VAL A 331 3.54 28.19 15.00
N SER A 332 4.04 29.24 14.35
CA SER A 332 3.44 30.57 14.39
C SER A 332 2.15 30.62 13.56
N MET A 333 1.14 31.29 14.08
CA MET A 333 -0.21 31.37 13.52
C MET A 333 -0.67 32.83 13.54
N PRO A 334 -1.46 33.27 12.55
CA PRO A 334 -2.20 34.52 12.67
C PRO A 334 -3.05 34.53 13.95
N GLY A 335 -3.00 35.65 14.67
CA GLY A 335 -3.85 35.91 15.82
C GLY A 335 -5.34 36.01 15.43
N PRO A 336 -6.27 35.71 16.36
CA PRO A 336 -7.69 35.85 16.09
C PRO A 336 -8.05 37.28 15.64
N GLY A 337 -8.61 37.41 14.44
CA GLY A 337 -9.03 38.70 13.87
C GLY A 337 -7.94 39.50 13.16
N GLU A 338 -6.68 39.04 13.15
CA GLU A 338 -5.62 39.70 12.38
C GLU A 338 -5.83 39.56 10.87
N THR A 339 -5.53 40.62 10.12
CA THR A 339 -5.78 40.75 8.68
C THR A 339 -4.52 41.09 7.89
N ALA A 340 -4.61 41.07 6.55
CA ALA A 340 -3.53 41.52 5.68
C ALA A 340 -3.16 43.01 5.88
N LYS A 341 -4.08 43.84 6.41
CA LYS A 341 -3.78 45.23 6.75
C LYS A 341 -2.83 45.32 7.95
N ASP A 342 -3.04 44.47 8.94
CA ASP A 342 -2.18 44.39 10.12
C ASP A 342 -0.79 43.89 9.74
N LEU A 343 -0.73 42.88 8.84
CA LEU A 343 0.55 42.42 8.27
C LEU A 343 1.30 43.54 7.54
N LYS A 344 0.59 44.34 6.74
CA LYS A 344 1.18 45.51 6.05
C LYS A 344 1.74 46.53 7.04
N ALA A 345 1.03 46.79 8.14
CA ALA A 345 1.47 47.71 9.18
C ALA A 345 2.72 47.17 9.90
N ALA A 346 2.72 45.89 10.28
CA ALA A 346 3.82 45.25 10.99
C ALA A 346 5.10 45.11 10.13
N LEU A 347 4.98 44.96 8.82
CA LEU A 347 6.12 44.93 7.89
C LEU A 347 6.77 46.31 7.69
N LYS A 348 6.08 47.41 8.02
CA LYS A 348 6.59 48.77 7.81
C LYS A 348 7.82 49.02 8.67
N GLY A 349 8.95 49.35 8.03
CA GLY A 349 10.23 49.59 8.71
C GLY A 349 11.06 48.33 8.98
N THR A 350 10.61 47.16 8.53
CA THR A 350 11.39 45.92 8.55
C THR A 350 12.16 45.72 7.24
N ASP A 351 13.19 44.88 7.25
CA ASP A 351 13.95 44.44 6.07
C ASP A 351 13.41 43.12 5.47
N ILE A 352 12.23 42.67 5.92
CA ILE A 352 11.62 41.41 5.52
C ILE A 352 11.17 41.51 4.05
N THR A 353 11.88 40.77 3.19
CA THR A 353 11.63 40.80 1.75
C THR A 353 10.43 39.95 1.33
N ARG A 354 9.90 40.23 0.14
CA ARG A 354 8.90 39.37 -0.53
C ARG A 354 9.37 37.93 -0.70
N LYS A 355 10.67 37.69 -0.92
CA LYS A 355 11.26 36.35 -0.97
C LYS A 355 11.10 35.65 0.37
N ARG A 356 11.36 36.34 1.48
CA ARG A 356 11.22 35.77 2.83
C ARG A 356 9.77 35.44 3.17
N LEU A 357 8.81 36.24 2.72
CA LEU A 357 7.37 35.93 2.85
C LEU A 357 6.97 34.69 2.03
N ALA A 358 7.54 34.50 0.84
CA ALA A 358 7.33 33.28 0.07
C ALA A 358 7.95 32.04 0.75
N GLU A 359 9.12 32.16 1.36
CA GLU A 359 9.71 31.09 2.19
C GLU A 359 8.81 30.76 3.39
N LEU A 360 8.26 31.78 4.07
CA LEU A 360 7.28 31.60 5.14
C LEU A 360 6.05 30.85 4.66
N ALA A 361 5.45 31.26 3.53
CA ALA A 361 4.26 30.61 2.97
C ALA A 361 4.49 29.12 2.67
N MET A 362 5.67 28.76 2.15
CA MET A 362 6.01 27.36 1.88
C MET A 362 6.34 26.56 3.14
N TYR A 363 6.78 27.22 4.21
CA TYR A 363 7.21 26.58 5.46
C TYR A 363 6.11 26.47 6.51
N ALA A 364 5.21 27.45 6.57
CA ALA A 364 4.12 27.62 7.53
C ALA A 364 2.83 27.98 6.78
N GLN A 365 2.15 26.96 6.28
CA GLN A 365 1.05 27.06 5.31
C GLN A 365 -0.14 27.90 5.79
N GLN A 366 -0.34 27.99 7.10
CA GLN A 366 -1.35 28.83 7.75
C GLN A 366 -1.25 30.32 7.38
N TRP A 367 -0.09 30.80 6.93
CA TRP A 367 0.11 32.20 6.52
C TRP A 367 -0.23 32.45 5.04
N ILE A 368 -0.45 31.41 4.23
CA ILE A 368 -0.68 31.53 2.78
C ILE A 368 -1.82 32.52 2.45
N PRO A 369 -3.03 32.42 3.05
CA PRO A 369 -4.15 33.30 2.68
C PRO A 369 -3.84 34.78 2.95
N MET A 370 -3.25 35.08 4.11
CA MET A 370 -2.91 36.45 4.52
C MET A 370 -1.81 37.05 3.63
N ILE A 371 -0.81 36.24 3.24
CA ILE A 371 0.28 36.68 2.36
C ILE A 371 -0.23 36.92 0.93
N GLU A 372 -1.12 36.08 0.41
CA GLU A 372 -1.73 36.28 -0.91
C GLU A 372 -2.49 37.62 -0.97
N GLU A 373 -3.32 37.90 0.04
CA GLU A 373 -4.08 39.15 0.15
C GLU A 373 -3.15 40.37 0.26
N TYR A 374 -2.09 40.28 1.08
CA TYR A 374 -1.09 41.34 1.24
C TYR A 374 -0.35 41.64 -0.07
N LEU A 375 0.13 40.60 -0.75
CA LEU A 375 0.92 40.75 -1.98
C LEU A 375 0.06 41.15 -3.18
N LYS A 376 -1.27 40.98 -3.11
CA LYS A 376 -2.22 41.21 -4.21
C LYS A 376 -1.86 40.43 -5.48
N LEU A 377 -1.48 39.16 -5.30
CA LEU A 377 -1.07 38.26 -6.38
C LEU A 377 -2.11 37.16 -6.54
N PRO A 378 -3.04 37.28 -7.49
CA PRO A 378 -3.97 36.19 -7.74
C PRO A 378 -3.19 34.94 -8.16
N GLY A 379 -3.48 33.79 -7.53
CA GLY A 379 -2.83 32.51 -7.82
C GLY A 379 -1.59 32.20 -6.98
N PHE A 380 -1.23 33.06 -6.02
CA PHE A 380 -0.14 32.79 -5.07
C PHE A 380 -0.46 31.55 -4.22
N ALA A 381 -1.66 31.47 -3.65
CA ALA A 381 -2.06 30.31 -2.87
C ALA A 381 -2.11 29.05 -3.75
N SER A 382 -2.70 29.14 -4.95
CA SER A 382 -2.78 28.03 -5.90
C SER A 382 -1.40 27.46 -6.23
N ALA A 383 -0.40 28.31 -6.51
CA ALA A 383 0.96 27.86 -6.78
C ALA A 383 1.68 27.29 -5.55
N CYS A 384 1.47 27.86 -4.36
CA CYS A 384 1.97 27.28 -3.11
C CYS A 384 1.42 25.85 -2.93
N TYR A 385 0.10 25.67 -3.06
CA TYR A 385 -0.54 24.36 -2.93
C TYR A 385 -0.14 23.40 -4.05
N TYR A 386 0.16 23.89 -5.26
CA TYR A 386 0.74 23.07 -6.33
C TYR A 386 2.07 22.44 -5.91
N PHE A 387 3.01 23.25 -5.41
CA PHE A 387 4.27 22.71 -4.93
C PHE A 387 4.04 21.80 -3.72
N ILE A 388 3.25 22.20 -2.74
CA ILE A 388 2.93 21.39 -1.56
C ILE A 388 2.36 20.01 -1.97
N ALA A 389 1.43 19.95 -2.92
CA ALA A 389 0.84 18.71 -3.40
C ALA A 389 1.86 17.75 -4.03
N HIS A 390 2.81 18.26 -4.81
CA HIS A 390 3.79 17.44 -5.52
C HIS A 390 5.06 17.15 -4.69
N THR A 391 5.18 17.73 -3.49
CA THR A 391 6.34 17.60 -2.59
C THR A 391 6.09 16.79 -1.32
N SER A 392 4.85 16.48 -0.96
CA SER A 392 4.55 16.10 0.43
C SER A 392 4.63 14.60 0.76
N GLU A 393 5.45 14.27 1.76
CA GLU A 393 5.48 12.98 2.50
C GLU A 393 4.35 12.96 3.57
N GLY A 394 3.11 13.22 3.14
CA GLY A 394 1.91 13.30 4.00
C GLY A 394 1.35 14.72 4.14
N LEU A 395 0.26 15.01 3.42
CA LEU A 395 -0.52 16.25 3.55
C LEU A 395 -1.45 16.17 4.78
N ASP A 396 -1.59 17.27 5.52
CA ASP A 396 -2.65 17.35 6.54
C ASP A 396 -4.02 17.61 5.89
N ASP A 397 -5.10 17.38 6.64
CA ASP A 397 -6.46 17.38 6.07
C ASP A 397 -6.88 18.76 5.57
N GLN A 398 -6.35 19.83 6.17
CA GLN A 398 -6.58 21.19 5.70
C GLN A 398 -5.95 21.39 4.32
N ALA A 399 -4.68 21.00 4.15
CA ALA A 399 -4.02 21.05 2.85
C ALA A 399 -4.73 20.17 1.82
N LYS A 400 -5.14 18.94 2.19
CA LYS A 400 -5.92 18.05 1.30
C LYS A 400 -7.22 18.69 0.84
N SER A 401 -8.00 19.26 1.77
CA SER A 401 -9.26 19.94 1.47
C SER A 401 -9.08 21.13 0.53
N VAL A 402 -8.00 21.90 0.71
CA VAL A 402 -7.70 23.04 -0.17
C VAL A 402 -7.21 22.56 -1.55
N ILE A 403 -6.34 21.56 -1.61
CA ILE A 403 -5.83 20.98 -2.87
C ILE A 403 -6.96 20.41 -3.73
N ALA A 404 -7.95 19.75 -3.11
CA ALA A 404 -9.12 19.21 -3.80
C ALA A 404 -9.96 20.26 -4.54
N LYS A 405 -9.81 21.55 -4.21
CA LYS A 405 -10.47 22.66 -4.94
C LYS A 405 -9.76 23.00 -6.25
N TYR A 406 -8.51 22.60 -6.42
CA TYR A 406 -7.69 22.96 -7.58
C TYR A 406 -7.52 21.82 -8.59
N THR A 407 -7.63 20.57 -8.16
CA THR A 407 -7.40 19.41 -9.03
C THR A 407 -8.34 18.25 -8.66
N PRO A 408 -8.82 17.49 -9.66
CA PRO A 408 -9.55 16.25 -9.41
C PRO A 408 -8.62 15.10 -8.99
N LEU A 409 -7.29 15.27 -9.07
CA LEU A 409 -6.33 14.26 -8.66
C LEU A 409 -6.32 14.11 -7.14
N SER A 410 -6.27 12.87 -6.67
CA SER A 410 -6.15 12.60 -5.25
C SER A 410 -4.76 13.00 -4.72
N PRO A 411 -4.63 13.33 -3.42
CA PRO A 411 -3.35 13.54 -2.75
C PRO A 411 -2.33 12.43 -3.02
N GLU A 412 -2.78 11.18 -3.08
CA GLU A 412 -1.95 10.02 -3.34
C GLU A 412 -1.46 10.02 -4.79
N GLU A 413 -2.33 10.30 -5.77
CA GLU A 413 -1.92 10.37 -7.19
C GLU A 413 -0.85 11.45 -7.42
N LEU A 414 -1.03 12.63 -6.81
CA LEU A 414 -0.06 13.73 -6.85
C LEU A 414 1.26 13.35 -6.17
N SER A 415 1.18 12.68 -5.02
CA SER A 415 2.34 12.16 -4.29
C SER A 415 3.08 11.07 -5.06
N ASP A 416 2.40 10.31 -5.91
CA ASP A 416 3.03 9.28 -6.73
C ASP A 416 3.75 9.85 -7.95
N GLY A 417 3.28 10.99 -8.47
CA GLY A 417 3.87 11.67 -9.63
C GLY A 417 2.90 11.96 -10.77
N ALA A 418 1.59 11.81 -10.55
CA ALA A 418 0.60 12.32 -11.50
C ALA A 418 0.66 13.86 -11.52
N PHE A 419 0.53 14.44 -12.71
CA PHE A 419 0.66 15.88 -12.91
C PHE A 419 -0.60 16.47 -13.54
N ASP A 420 -1.15 17.50 -12.91
CA ASP A 420 -2.25 18.27 -13.47
C ASP A 420 -1.71 19.44 -14.32
N VAL A 421 -1.65 19.20 -15.64
CA VAL A 421 -1.15 20.18 -16.62
C VAL A 421 -1.97 21.48 -16.59
N ARG A 422 -3.29 21.39 -16.40
CA ARG A 422 -4.18 22.56 -16.43
C ARG A 422 -3.96 23.41 -15.19
N TRP A 423 -3.96 22.78 -14.01
CA TRP A 423 -3.72 23.48 -12.75
C TRP A 423 -2.34 24.17 -12.75
N PHE A 424 -1.30 23.49 -13.22
CA PHE A 424 0.04 24.05 -13.31
C PHE A 424 0.08 25.33 -14.16
N PHE A 425 -0.41 25.27 -15.41
CA PHE A 425 -0.36 26.42 -16.31
C PHE A 425 -1.32 27.56 -15.89
N GLU A 426 -2.44 27.25 -15.23
CA GLU A 426 -3.30 28.27 -14.64
C GLU A 426 -2.58 29.04 -13.52
N ALA A 427 -1.93 28.33 -12.60
CA ALA A 427 -1.17 28.95 -11.51
C ALA A 427 0.05 29.74 -12.04
N TYR A 428 0.77 29.17 -13.01
CA TYR A 428 1.91 29.82 -13.66
C TYR A 428 1.49 31.09 -14.41
N GLY A 429 0.39 31.04 -15.19
CA GLY A 429 -0.13 32.16 -15.96
C GLY A 429 -0.59 33.32 -15.08
N LYS A 430 -1.28 33.03 -13.96
CA LYS A 430 -1.73 34.06 -13.00
C LYS A 430 -0.57 34.77 -12.28
N LEU A 431 0.49 34.03 -11.94
CA LEU A 431 1.64 34.60 -11.24
C LEU A 431 2.66 35.29 -12.15
N GLY A 432 2.85 34.77 -13.36
CA GLY A 432 3.96 35.13 -14.23
C GLY A 432 5.32 34.59 -13.76
N GLU A 433 6.28 34.51 -14.69
CA GLU A 433 7.56 33.82 -14.46
C GLU A 433 8.34 34.34 -13.25
N LYS A 434 8.42 35.68 -13.09
CA LYS A 434 9.20 36.30 -12.01
C LYS A 434 8.68 35.90 -10.63
N ASN A 435 7.36 35.88 -10.45
CA ASN A 435 6.75 35.58 -9.15
C ASN A 435 6.71 34.06 -8.90
N PHE A 436 6.47 33.27 -9.95
CA PHE A 436 6.56 31.83 -9.88
C PHE A 436 7.96 31.37 -9.47
N ARG A 437 9.02 32.00 -10.01
CA ARG A 437 10.42 31.68 -9.65
C ARG A 437 10.69 31.85 -8.15
N ILE A 438 10.10 32.84 -7.50
CA ILE A 438 10.24 33.05 -6.05
C ILE A 438 9.68 31.85 -5.28
N LEU A 439 8.50 31.36 -5.67
CA LEU A 439 7.88 30.17 -5.06
C LEU A 439 8.65 28.89 -5.39
N TYR A 440 9.10 28.75 -6.64
CA TYR A 440 9.93 27.63 -7.09
C TYR A 440 11.20 27.51 -6.23
N ASP A 441 11.88 28.63 -5.95
CA ASP A 441 13.08 28.66 -5.10
C ASP A 441 12.76 28.35 -3.63
N ALA A 442 11.59 28.77 -3.15
CA ALA A 442 11.08 28.50 -1.81
C ALA A 442 10.51 27.07 -1.64
N ALA A 443 10.18 26.35 -2.73
CA ALA A 443 9.56 25.02 -2.69
C ALA A 443 10.35 23.96 -1.92
N LYS A 444 11.66 24.18 -1.75
CA LYS A 444 12.51 23.33 -0.88
C LYS A 444 12.08 23.32 0.60
N TYR A 445 11.25 24.28 1.01
CA TYR A 445 10.74 24.44 2.38
C TYR A 445 9.37 23.78 2.61
N SER A 446 8.69 23.29 1.57
CA SER A 446 7.43 22.55 1.73
C SER A 446 7.62 21.07 2.06
N SER A 447 8.84 20.54 2.01
CA SER A 447 9.13 19.12 2.29
C SER A 447 10.39 18.92 3.14
N SER A 448 10.42 17.85 3.92
CA SER A 448 11.57 17.39 4.72
C SER A 448 12.73 16.82 3.91
N GLY A 449 12.48 16.31 2.69
CA GLY A 449 13.44 15.53 1.91
C GLY A 449 13.67 16.04 0.48
N THR A 450 14.00 15.11 -0.43
CA THR A 450 14.28 15.37 -1.85
C THR A 450 13.03 15.53 -2.71
N ALA A 451 11.84 15.34 -2.14
CA ALA A 451 10.56 15.39 -2.86
C ALA A 451 10.29 16.72 -3.60
N HIS A 452 10.75 17.86 -3.07
CA HIS A 452 10.77 19.14 -3.79
C HIS A 452 11.52 19.12 -5.13
N GLY A 453 12.54 18.26 -5.26
CA GLY A 453 13.26 18.06 -6.51
C GLY A 453 12.35 17.54 -7.62
N ARG A 454 11.35 16.72 -7.30
CA ARG A 454 10.38 16.21 -8.27
C ARG A 454 9.49 17.33 -8.82
N ALA A 455 8.86 18.11 -7.95
CA ALA A 455 8.00 19.22 -8.36
C ALA A 455 8.74 20.23 -9.26
N ARG A 456 10.03 20.44 -8.99
CA ARG A 456 10.92 21.26 -9.82
C ARG A 456 11.19 20.63 -11.20
N LYS A 457 11.63 19.37 -11.25
CA LYS A 457 11.84 18.63 -12.52
C LYS A 457 10.59 18.65 -13.39
N TYR A 458 9.41 18.51 -12.78
CA TYR A 458 8.13 18.50 -13.49
C TYR A 458 7.79 19.89 -14.05
N ALA A 459 7.98 20.94 -13.25
CA ALA A 459 7.81 22.31 -13.71
C ALA A 459 8.80 22.67 -14.83
N ASP A 460 10.07 22.27 -14.71
CA ASP A 460 11.09 22.53 -15.72
C ASP A 460 10.79 21.79 -17.03
N ALA A 461 10.34 20.54 -16.95
CA ALA A 461 9.89 19.78 -18.11
C ALA A 461 8.66 20.43 -18.76
N ALA A 462 7.61 20.75 -17.99
CA ALA A 462 6.39 21.38 -18.50
C ALA A 462 6.65 22.74 -19.17
N LEU A 463 7.59 23.52 -18.64
CA LEU A 463 8.01 24.81 -19.21
C LEU A 463 9.00 24.68 -20.38
N GLY A 464 9.40 23.47 -20.77
CA GLY A 464 10.35 23.24 -21.86
C GLY A 464 11.78 23.70 -21.55
N LYS A 465 12.16 23.82 -20.27
CA LYS A 465 13.49 24.26 -19.84
C LYS A 465 14.57 23.17 -19.95
N VAL A 466 14.18 21.95 -20.30
CA VAL A 466 15.05 20.78 -20.43
C VAL A 466 14.91 20.19 -21.84
N LYS A 467 16.03 19.78 -22.45
CA LYS A 467 16.04 19.09 -23.75
C LYS A 467 15.75 17.60 -23.58
N ILE A 468 15.04 17.01 -24.53
CA ILE A 468 14.63 15.60 -24.46
C ILE A 468 15.84 14.66 -24.49
N GLU A 469 16.89 14.99 -25.24
CA GLU A 469 18.12 14.20 -25.35
C GLU A 469 18.90 14.17 -24.05
N ASP A 470 19.07 15.34 -23.41
CA ASP A 470 19.74 15.46 -22.11
C ASP A 470 18.96 14.69 -21.03
N LEU A 471 17.63 14.79 -21.06
CA LEU A 471 16.76 14.07 -20.14
C LEU A 471 16.88 12.55 -20.32
N LYS A 472 16.84 12.06 -21.56
CA LYS A 472 17.04 10.63 -21.88
C LYS A 472 18.41 10.13 -21.41
N ALA A 473 19.47 10.90 -21.64
CA ALA A 473 20.82 10.55 -21.21
C ALA A 473 20.95 10.47 -19.68
N GLU A 474 20.32 11.38 -18.94
CA GLU A 474 20.32 11.34 -17.48
C GLU A 474 19.46 10.19 -16.93
N ILE A 475 18.30 9.92 -17.54
CA ILE A 475 17.48 8.74 -17.22
C ILE A 475 18.32 7.49 -17.48
N ASP A 476 18.87 7.33 -18.69
CA ASP A 476 20.11 6.62 -19.08
C ASP A 476 21.01 6.24 -17.88
N ALA A 477 21.78 7.23 -17.45
CA ALA A 477 22.86 7.05 -16.51
C ALA A 477 22.40 6.76 -15.07
N LYS A 478 21.32 7.42 -14.60
CA LYS A 478 20.94 7.41 -13.18
C LYS A 478 19.70 6.57 -12.86
N ARG A 479 18.99 6.06 -13.88
CA ARG A 479 17.67 5.39 -13.75
C ARG A 479 16.71 6.22 -12.89
N ASN A 480 16.67 7.53 -13.15
CA ASN A 480 15.91 8.47 -12.33
C ASN A 480 14.41 8.42 -12.67
N LYS A 481 13.60 7.85 -11.77
CA LYS A 481 12.15 7.73 -11.93
C LYS A 481 11.42 9.06 -12.10
N ASP A 482 11.84 10.11 -11.38
CA ASP A 482 11.19 11.42 -11.52
C ASP A 482 11.41 12.01 -12.91
N LEU A 483 12.62 11.88 -13.47
CA LEU A 483 12.91 12.39 -14.82
C LEU A 483 12.14 11.59 -15.89
N LEU A 484 11.99 10.27 -15.71
CA LEU A 484 11.14 9.46 -16.58
C LEU A 484 9.69 9.97 -16.58
N MET A 485 9.13 10.22 -15.40
CA MET A 485 7.76 10.73 -15.25
C MET A 485 7.58 12.15 -15.79
N SER A 486 8.62 13.00 -15.69
CA SER A 486 8.59 14.37 -16.21
C SER A 486 8.72 14.44 -17.73
N MET A 487 9.33 13.44 -18.37
CA MET A 487 9.51 13.40 -19.83
C MET A 487 8.18 13.54 -20.60
N GLY A 488 7.11 12.96 -20.06
CA GLY A 488 5.77 13.09 -20.64
C GLY A 488 5.24 14.52 -20.69
N LEU A 489 5.75 15.39 -19.83
CA LEU A 489 5.30 16.78 -19.65
C LEU A 489 6.00 17.77 -20.59
N LEU A 490 7.08 17.38 -21.26
CA LEU A 490 7.77 18.25 -22.20
C LEU A 490 6.78 18.78 -23.26
N PRO A 491 6.86 20.06 -23.67
CA PRO A 491 6.02 20.58 -24.74
C PRO A 491 6.09 19.71 -26.00
N LEU A 492 4.96 19.59 -26.67
CA LEU A 492 4.85 18.91 -27.96
C LEU A 492 4.75 19.96 -29.06
N SER A 493 5.32 19.67 -30.22
CA SER A 493 5.24 20.54 -31.39
C SER A 493 3.79 20.79 -31.84
N ASP A 494 3.51 21.99 -32.36
CA ASP A 494 2.19 22.33 -32.91
C ASP A 494 1.90 21.60 -34.24
N GLY A 495 2.94 21.25 -34.99
CA GLY A 495 2.82 20.53 -36.26
C GLY A 495 2.40 19.07 -36.06
N LYS A 496 1.25 18.67 -36.61
CA LYS A 496 0.65 17.34 -36.42
C LYS A 496 1.61 16.17 -36.64
N LEU A 497 2.39 16.18 -37.72
CA LEU A 497 3.35 15.10 -38.04
C LEU A 497 4.47 15.02 -37.01
N ARG A 498 5.14 16.15 -36.74
CA ARG A 498 6.24 16.21 -35.77
C ARG A 498 5.75 15.86 -34.36
N ARG A 499 4.54 16.28 -33.99
CA ARG A 499 3.88 15.89 -32.73
C ARG A 499 3.71 14.38 -32.63
N GLU A 500 3.25 13.72 -33.69
CA GLU A 500 3.10 12.26 -33.69
C GLU A 500 4.44 11.54 -33.57
N GLU A 501 5.48 12.03 -34.24
CA GLU A 501 6.86 11.50 -34.12
C GLU A 501 7.41 11.65 -32.69
N GLU A 502 7.23 12.82 -32.07
CA GLU A 502 7.65 13.09 -30.69
C GLU A 502 6.90 12.20 -29.67
N LEU A 503 5.59 11.99 -29.87
CA LEU A 503 4.81 11.09 -29.02
C LEU A 503 5.31 9.65 -29.14
N LEU A 504 5.58 9.20 -30.36
CA LEU A 504 6.05 7.85 -30.63
C LEU A 504 7.42 7.59 -30.02
N ASP A 505 8.35 8.54 -30.18
CA ASP A 505 9.69 8.47 -29.61
C ASP A 505 9.67 8.39 -28.08
N ARG A 506 8.87 9.25 -27.41
CA ARG A 506 8.72 9.22 -25.95
C ARG A 506 8.07 7.93 -25.47
N TYR A 507 7.02 7.46 -26.16
CA TYR A 507 6.36 6.19 -25.87
C TYR A 507 7.33 5.01 -25.96
N GLN A 508 8.10 4.93 -27.04
CA GLN A 508 9.10 3.87 -27.24
C GLN A 508 10.17 3.90 -26.13
N PHE A 509 10.64 5.08 -25.73
CA PHE A 509 11.61 5.21 -24.63
C PHE A 509 11.04 4.70 -23.30
N ILE A 510 9.79 5.06 -22.97
CA ILE A 510 9.13 4.58 -21.74
C ILE A 510 8.96 3.06 -21.76
N GLN A 511 8.56 2.48 -22.90
CA GLN A 511 8.41 1.04 -23.03
C GLN A 511 9.75 0.30 -22.94
N LYS A 512 10.82 0.87 -23.51
CA LYS A 512 12.20 0.37 -23.35
C LYS A 512 12.59 0.33 -21.86
N TYR A 513 12.34 1.41 -21.12
CA TYR A 513 12.61 1.48 -19.68
C TYR A 513 11.85 0.38 -18.90
N LYS A 514 10.55 0.18 -19.18
CA LYS A 514 9.73 -0.89 -18.57
C LYS A 514 10.32 -2.27 -18.81
N LYS A 515 10.81 -2.51 -20.03
CA LYS A 515 11.42 -3.79 -20.41
C LYS A 515 12.73 -4.03 -19.68
N GLU A 516 13.61 -3.03 -19.64
CA GLU A 516 14.90 -3.10 -18.94
C GLU A 516 14.73 -3.31 -17.43
N SER A 517 13.64 -2.80 -16.84
CA SER A 517 13.29 -3.04 -15.43
C SER A 517 13.18 -4.53 -15.05
N ARG A 518 12.96 -5.41 -16.04
CA ARG A 518 12.90 -6.87 -15.83
C ARG A 518 14.22 -7.50 -15.37
N GLN A 519 15.35 -6.78 -15.43
CA GLN A 519 16.62 -7.25 -14.89
C GLN A 519 16.74 -7.05 -13.38
N PHE A 520 15.86 -6.25 -12.76
CA PHE A 520 15.90 -5.96 -11.33
C PHE A 520 14.92 -6.83 -10.51
N GLY A 521 15.14 -6.85 -9.20
CA GLY A 521 14.28 -7.53 -8.21
C GLY A 521 12.85 -6.97 -8.15
N ALA A 522 11.94 -7.73 -7.52
CA ALA A 522 10.50 -7.47 -7.56
C ALA A 522 10.11 -6.08 -7.07
N GLN A 523 10.64 -5.64 -5.92
CA GLN A 523 10.35 -4.32 -5.34
C GLN A 523 10.78 -3.17 -6.26
N ARG A 524 11.99 -3.25 -6.82
CA ARG A 524 12.49 -2.24 -7.76
C ARG A 524 11.67 -2.21 -9.05
N ARG A 525 11.31 -3.37 -9.58
CA ARG A 525 10.46 -3.49 -10.78
C ARG A 525 9.06 -2.93 -10.57
N ALA A 526 8.44 -3.19 -9.42
CA ALA A 526 7.14 -2.60 -9.08
C ALA A 526 7.25 -1.06 -9.00
N SER A 527 8.29 -0.56 -8.35
CA SER A 527 8.54 0.88 -8.23
C SER A 527 8.81 1.55 -9.58
N GLU A 528 9.61 0.93 -10.45
CA GLU A 528 9.88 1.41 -11.81
C GLU A 528 8.67 1.24 -12.74
N GLY A 529 7.89 0.17 -12.57
CA GLY A 529 6.63 -0.07 -13.27
C GLY A 529 5.60 1.03 -12.98
N ARG A 530 5.46 1.43 -11.72
CA ARG A 530 4.60 2.56 -11.33
C ARG A 530 5.08 3.87 -11.95
N ALA A 531 6.40 4.11 -11.98
CA ALA A 531 6.95 5.29 -12.64
C ALA A 531 6.68 5.29 -14.16
N VAL A 532 6.70 4.13 -14.81
CA VAL A 532 6.30 3.98 -16.22
C VAL A 532 4.83 4.29 -16.44
N GLU A 533 3.93 3.76 -15.60
CA GLU A 533 2.49 4.03 -15.69
C GLU A 533 2.20 5.53 -15.56
N LEU A 534 2.84 6.20 -14.60
CA LEU A 534 2.72 7.65 -14.41
C LEU A 534 3.35 8.44 -15.54
N ALA A 535 4.48 8.01 -16.10
CA ALA A 535 5.09 8.64 -17.27
C ALA A 535 4.15 8.58 -18.48
N LEU A 536 3.52 7.43 -18.73
CA LEU A 536 2.52 7.27 -19.79
C LEU A 536 1.25 8.09 -19.53
N ARG A 537 0.78 8.17 -18.28
CA ARG A 537 -0.35 9.01 -17.89
C ARG A 537 -0.05 10.48 -18.13
N ASN A 538 1.09 10.97 -17.68
CA ASN A 538 1.54 12.35 -17.89
C ASN A 538 1.67 12.65 -19.38
N LEU A 539 2.25 11.74 -20.17
CA LEU A 539 2.34 11.87 -21.63
C LEU A 539 0.95 11.92 -22.28
N SER A 540 0.03 11.04 -21.87
CA SER A 540 -1.35 10.97 -22.38
C SER A 540 -2.11 12.28 -22.12
N VAL A 541 -2.11 12.75 -20.87
CA VAL A 541 -2.79 13.99 -20.45
C VAL A 541 -2.19 15.20 -21.17
N ASN A 542 -0.85 15.31 -21.23
CA ASN A 542 -0.19 16.41 -21.95
C ASN A 542 -0.50 16.40 -23.45
N ALA A 543 -0.61 15.20 -24.04
CA ALA A 543 -0.96 15.04 -25.44
C ALA A 543 -2.46 15.25 -25.75
N GLY A 544 -3.30 15.41 -24.73
CA GLY A 544 -4.74 15.63 -24.87
C GLY A 544 -5.57 14.36 -25.05
N PHE A 545 -5.00 13.18 -24.79
CA PHE A 545 -5.79 11.94 -24.72
C PHE A 545 -6.54 11.89 -23.38
N THR A 546 -7.70 11.24 -23.38
CA THR A 546 -8.49 11.06 -22.15
C THR A 546 -7.91 9.99 -21.23
N ASP A 547 -7.12 9.05 -21.76
CA ASP A 547 -6.47 7.97 -21.00
C ASP A 547 -5.22 7.41 -21.72
N VAL A 548 -4.48 6.57 -21.00
CA VAL A 548 -3.22 5.94 -21.48
C VAL A 548 -3.46 4.92 -22.58
N THR A 549 -4.61 4.25 -22.56
CA THR A 549 -4.95 3.18 -23.51
C THR A 549 -5.08 3.77 -24.92
N ARG A 550 -5.76 4.91 -25.06
CA ARG A 550 -5.89 5.63 -26.34
C ARG A 550 -4.56 6.12 -26.90
N LEU A 551 -3.71 6.69 -26.04
CA LEU A 551 -2.33 7.03 -26.43
C LEU A 551 -1.61 5.78 -26.94
N THR A 552 -1.66 4.68 -26.18
CA THR A 552 -0.99 3.42 -26.51
C THR A 552 -1.44 2.87 -27.86
N PHE A 553 -2.76 2.82 -28.11
CA PHE A 553 -3.30 2.40 -29.40
C PHE A 553 -2.81 3.26 -30.55
N ARG A 554 -2.86 4.59 -30.41
CA ARG A 554 -2.38 5.51 -31.45
C ARG A 554 -0.92 5.25 -31.78
N MET A 555 -0.08 5.04 -30.76
CA MET A 555 1.35 4.78 -30.95
C MET A 555 1.62 3.40 -31.56
N GLU A 556 0.91 2.36 -31.13
CA GLU A 556 1.03 1.01 -31.71
C GLU A 556 0.55 0.97 -33.17
N GLY A 557 -0.48 1.74 -33.55
CA GLY A 557 -0.88 1.92 -34.94
C GLY A 557 0.22 2.56 -35.79
N LYS A 558 0.84 3.64 -35.28
CA LYS A 558 1.94 4.34 -35.96
C LYS A 558 3.17 3.48 -36.18
N LEU A 559 3.50 2.57 -35.25
CA LEU A 559 4.59 1.61 -35.44
C LEU A 559 4.39 0.71 -36.66
N VAL A 560 3.14 0.34 -36.95
CA VAL A 560 2.82 -0.52 -38.09
C VAL A 560 2.79 0.24 -39.40
N GLU A 561 2.27 1.48 -39.41
CA GLU A 561 2.37 2.39 -40.56
C GLU A 561 3.84 2.55 -41.00
N GLN A 562 4.76 2.77 -40.04
CA GLN A 562 6.20 2.85 -40.31
C GLN A 562 6.82 1.54 -40.79
N SER A 563 6.16 0.40 -40.54
CA SER A 563 6.64 -0.93 -40.91
C SER A 563 6.06 -1.43 -42.24
N ALA A 564 5.18 -0.66 -42.90
CA ALA A 564 4.41 -1.12 -44.06
C ALA A 564 5.28 -1.68 -45.20
N ALA A 565 6.40 -1.02 -45.52
CA ALA A 565 7.30 -1.43 -46.58
C ALA A 565 7.93 -2.83 -46.37
N TYR A 566 7.96 -3.34 -45.13
CA TYR A 566 8.53 -4.63 -44.79
C TYR A 566 7.55 -5.80 -44.99
N PHE A 567 6.28 -5.53 -45.31
CA PHE A 567 5.27 -6.56 -45.60
C PHE A 567 5.30 -7.03 -47.05
N ASP A 568 6.09 -6.39 -47.91
CA ASP A 568 6.35 -6.82 -49.29
C ASP A 568 7.70 -7.52 -49.41
N TRP A 569 7.86 -8.33 -50.45
CA TRP A 569 9.15 -8.96 -50.77
C TRP A 569 10.17 -7.91 -51.22
N GLN A 570 11.28 -7.82 -50.48
CA GLN A 570 12.40 -6.95 -50.83
C GLN A 570 13.66 -7.76 -51.13
N PRO A 571 14.35 -7.48 -52.26
CA PRO A 571 15.60 -8.16 -52.60
C PRO A 571 16.75 -7.69 -51.70
N VAL A 572 17.58 -8.64 -51.28
CA VAL A 572 18.85 -8.44 -50.58
C VAL A 572 19.88 -9.40 -51.20
N GLU A 573 20.70 -8.89 -52.11
CA GLU A 573 21.62 -9.71 -52.93
C GLU A 573 20.88 -10.88 -53.62
N GLU A 574 21.20 -12.13 -53.23
CA GLU A 574 20.63 -13.35 -53.81
C GLU A 574 19.36 -13.85 -53.09
N ILE A 575 18.91 -13.16 -52.05
CA ILE A 575 17.72 -13.55 -51.27
C ILE A 575 16.66 -12.45 -51.33
N GLU A 576 15.43 -12.80 -51.00
CA GLU A 576 14.35 -11.84 -50.77
C GLU A 576 13.78 -12.05 -49.37
N LEU A 577 13.43 -10.95 -48.71
CA LEU A 577 12.91 -10.92 -47.35
C LEU A 577 11.52 -10.28 -47.30
N MET A 578 10.70 -10.75 -46.39
CA MET A 578 9.36 -10.20 -46.12
C MET A 578 9.00 -10.52 -44.68
N VAL A 579 8.36 -9.58 -43.98
CA VAL A 579 7.69 -9.86 -42.71
C VAL A 579 6.24 -10.21 -43.02
N THR A 580 5.72 -11.25 -42.38
CA THR A 580 4.31 -11.65 -42.50
C THR A 580 3.67 -11.60 -41.13
N VAL A 581 2.37 -11.33 -41.05
CA VAL A 581 1.56 -11.47 -39.84
C VAL A 581 0.48 -12.51 -40.14
N ASP A 582 0.35 -13.52 -39.29
CA ASP A 582 -0.64 -14.58 -39.47
C ASP A 582 -2.04 -14.19 -38.97
N GLU A 583 -3.01 -15.08 -39.18
CA GLU A 583 -4.41 -14.94 -38.73
C GLU A 583 -4.58 -14.80 -37.20
N ASN A 584 -3.52 -15.02 -36.41
CA ASN A 584 -3.51 -14.87 -34.97
C ASN A 584 -2.69 -13.64 -34.53
N GLY A 585 -2.22 -12.80 -35.47
CA GLY A 585 -1.44 -11.60 -35.19
C GLY A 585 0.04 -11.85 -34.93
N LYS A 586 0.54 -13.09 -35.10
CA LYS A 586 1.97 -13.40 -34.88
C LYS A 586 2.78 -13.07 -36.12
N SER A 587 3.84 -12.28 -35.94
CA SER A 587 4.74 -11.94 -37.03
C SER A 587 5.79 -13.03 -37.28
N ALA A 588 6.22 -13.19 -38.53
CA ALA A 588 7.30 -14.08 -38.94
C ALA A 588 8.13 -13.46 -40.07
N LEU A 589 9.47 -13.56 -39.97
CA LEU A 589 10.39 -13.20 -41.05
C LEU A 589 10.50 -14.35 -42.05
N LYS A 590 10.06 -14.11 -43.28
CA LYS A 590 10.18 -15.02 -44.42
C LYS A 590 11.41 -14.67 -45.25
N CYS A 591 12.04 -15.70 -45.78
CA CYS A 591 13.20 -15.58 -46.65
C CYS A 591 13.02 -16.55 -47.83
N ARG A 592 13.27 -16.10 -49.06
CA ARG A 592 13.29 -16.98 -50.25
C ARG A 592 14.52 -16.71 -51.10
N LYS A 593 14.96 -17.72 -51.86
CA LYS A 593 16.04 -17.65 -52.83
C LYS A 593 15.59 -18.30 -54.13
N GLY A 594 15.64 -17.58 -55.24
CA GLY A 594 15.16 -18.07 -56.54
C GLY A 594 13.71 -18.58 -56.49
N GLY A 595 12.83 -17.87 -55.79
CA GLY A 595 11.42 -18.25 -55.60
C GLY A 595 11.14 -19.34 -54.56
N LYS A 596 12.15 -20.05 -54.03
CA LYS A 596 11.96 -21.11 -53.02
C LYS A 596 12.11 -20.58 -51.59
N LEU A 597 11.10 -20.81 -50.75
CA LEU A 597 11.11 -20.46 -49.32
C LEU A 597 12.20 -21.22 -48.55
N LEU A 598 12.95 -20.50 -47.73
CA LEU A 598 13.99 -21.02 -46.83
C LEU A 598 13.46 -21.10 -45.40
N LYS A 599 13.99 -22.05 -44.61
CA LYS A 599 13.64 -22.21 -43.18
C LYS A 599 14.12 -21.05 -42.31
N SER A 600 15.23 -20.41 -42.68
CA SER A 600 15.81 -19.29 -41.94
C SER A 600 16.70 -18.44 -42.85
N VAL A 601 17.04 -17.23 -42.39
CA VAL A 601 17.98 -16.37 -43.10
C VAL A 601 19.39 -16.98 -43.04
N PRO A 602 20.06 -17.24 -44.18
CA PRO A 602 21.40 -17.81 -44.20
C PRO A 602 22.42 -16.99 -43.39
N ALA A 603 23.36 -17.66 -42.74
CA ALA A 603 24.32 -17.03 -41.82
C ALA A 603 25.15 -15.91 -42.47
N LYS A 604 25.51 -16.06 -43.76
CA LYS A 604 26.23 -15.06 -44.56
C LYS A 604 25.55 -13.68 -44.53
N TYR A 605 24.22 -13.64 -44.56
CA TYR A 605 23.45 -12.40 -44.69
C TYR A 605 23.05 -11.77 -43.35
N LYS A 606 23.22 -12.47 -42.21
CA LYS A 606 22.76 -11.99 -40.90
C LYS A 606 23.36 -10.65 -40.46
N LYS A 607 24.56 -10.31 -40.94
CA LYS A 607 25.23 -9.03 -40.63
C LYS A 607 24.89 -7.90 -41.61
N HIS A 608 24.19 -8.20 -42.70
CA HIS A 608 23.76 -7.20 -43.69
C HIS A 608 22.78 -6.21 -43.07
N GLU A 609 22.93 -4.92 -43.37
CA GLU A 609 22.18 -3.86 -42.70
C GLU A 609 20.67 -3.98 -42.92
N THR A 610 20.23 -4.23 -44.16
CA THR A 610 18.82 -4.52 -44.47
C THR A 610 18.28 -5.73 -43.69
N VAL A 611 19.07 -6.80 -43.54
CA VAL A 611 18.64 -7.99 -42.76
C VAL A 611 18.44 -7.63 -41.29
N LYS A 612 19.31 -6.80 -40.71
CA LYS A 612 19.14 -6.31 -39.33
C LYS A 612 17.88 -5.47 -39.19
N GLN A 613 17.57 -4.60 -40.15
CA GLN A 613 16.33 -3.81 -40.13
C GLN A 613 15.08 -4.71 -40.17
N PHE A 614 15.04 -5.70 -41.06
CA PHE A 614 13.94 -6.69 -41.10
C PHE A 614 13.82 -7.48 -39.79
N GLN A 615 14.94 -7.87 -39.18
CA GLN A 615 14.95 -8.53 -37.87
C GLN A 615 14.45 -7.61 -36.75
N GLU A 616 14.80 -6.32 -36.80
CA GLU A 616 14.35 -5.32 -35.84
C GLU A 616 12.85 -5.06 -35.98
N VAL A 617 12.32 -4.92 -37.20
CA VAL A 617 10.88 -4.77 -37.48
C VAL A 617 10.11 -6.00 -37.02
N HIS A 618 10.57 -7.21 -37.38
CA HIS A 618 9.96 -8.45 -36.88
C HIS A 618 9.94 -8.49 -35.34
N LYS A 619 11.04 -8.09 -34.68
CA LYS A 619 11.11 -7.99 -33.22
C LYS A 619 10.13 -6.96 -32.67
N LYS A 620 10.03 -5.76 -33.26
CA LYS A 620 9.07 -4.71 -32.84
C LYS A 620 7.63 -5.20 -32.96
N LEU A 621 7.25 -5.85 -34.06
CA LEU A 621 5.91 -6.41 -34.27
C LEU A 621 5.61 -7.57 -33.31
N LYS A 622 6.60 -8.42 -33.02
CA LYS A 622 6.46 -9.50 -32.03
C LYS A 622 6.24 -8.95 -30.62
N GLU A 623 6.95 -7.88 -30.27
CA GLU A 623 6.77 -7.20 -28.99
C GLU A 623 5.42 -6.45 -28.92
N GLN A 624 4.99 -5.83 -30.02
CA GLN A 624 3.65 -5.23 -30.17
C GLN A 624 2.54 -6.26 -29.98
N TYR A 625 2.63 -7.44 -30.59
CA TYR A 625 1.68 -8.53 -30.39
C TYR A 625 1.55 -8.86 -28.89
N SER A 626 2.69 -9.06 -28.21
CA SER A 626 2.69 -9.40 -26.78
C SER A 626 2.09 -8.28 -25.91
N ARG A 627 2.40 -7.01 -26.21
CA ARG A 627 1.84 -5.86 -25.47
C ARG A 627 0.35 -5.69 -25.72
N THR A 628 -0.09 -5.80 -26.98
CA THR A 628 -1.49 -5.63 -27.38
C THR A 628 -2.36 -6.71 -26.77
N LYS A 629 -1.91 -7.97 -26.84
CA LYS A 629 -2.60 -9.09 -26.18
C LYS A 629 -2.76 -8.85 -24.67
N GLN A 630 -1.65 -8.52 -23.98
CA GLN A 630 -1.67 -8.26 -22.54
C GLN A 630 -2.59 -7.09 -22.18
N MET A 631 -2.56 -6.01 -22.98
CA MET A 631 -3.41 -4.84 -22.79
C MET A 631 -4.89 -5.17 -22.96
N MET A 632 -5.28 -5.99 -23.94
CA MET A 632 -6.67 -6.39 -24.13
C MET A 632 -7.17 -7.31 -23.00
N GLU A 633 -6.32 -8.23 -22.53
CA GLU A 633 -6.65 -9.06 -21.36
C GLU A 633 -6.83 -8.19 -20.11
N GLN A 634 -5.90 -7.26 -19.87
CA GLN A 634 -6.00 -6.34 -18.75
C GLN A 634 -7.20 -5.38 -18.88
N ALA A 635 -7.55 -4.94 -20.09
CA ALA A 635 -8.70 -4.10 -20.34
C ALA A 635 -10.03 -4.81 -20.00
N MET A 636 -10.10 -6.13 -20.20
CA MET A 636 -11.20 -6.97 -19.74
C MET A 636 -11.25 -7.02 -18.20
N GLU A 637 -10.12 -7.31 -17.54
CA GLU A 637 -10.03 -7.36 -16.06
C GLU A 637 -10.41 -6.02 -15.41
N ASP A 638 -9.91 -4.91 -15.96
CA ASP A 638 -10.07 -3.56 -15.39
C ASP A 638 -11.38 -2.87 -15.85
N ARG A 639 -12.21 -3.55 -16.67
CA ARG A 639 -13.41 -3.01 -17.34
C ARG A 639 -13.16 -1.65 -18.01
N THR A 640 -12.15 -1.61 -18.88
CA THR A 640 -11.77 -0.40 -19.64
C THR A 640 -12.81 -0.13 -20.73
N ALA A 641 -13.38 1.08 -20.74
CA ALA A 641 -14.32 1.53 -21.76
C ALA A 641 -13.62 1.97 -23.04
N PHE A 642 -14.10 1.46 -24.17
CA PHE A 642 -13.69 1.85 -25.52
C PHE A 642 -14.88 2.43 -26.27
N GLU A 643 -14.68 3.46 -27.08
CA GLU A 643 -15.70 3.84 -28.07
C GLU A 643 -15.62 2.88 -29.26
N VAL A 644 -16.76 2.58 -29.88
CA VAL A 644 -16.84 1.60 -30.98
C VAL A 644 -15.90 1.96 -32.13
N TRP A 645 -15.78 3.24 -32.49
CA TRP A 645 -14.87 3.66 -33.56
C TRP A 645 -13.40 3.36 -33.24
N GLU A 646 -13.00 3.42 -31.96
CA GLU A 646 -11.62 3.15 -31.54
C GLU A 646 -11.28 1.68 -31.74
N PHE A 647 -12.22 0.81 -31.40
CA PHE A 647 -12.06 -0.63 -31.54
C PHE A 647 -12.06 -1.05 -33.02
N LEU A 648 -12.92 -0.44 -33.84
CA LEU A 648 -12.92 -0.65 -35.30
C LEU A 648 -11.65 -0.12 -35.98
N GLU A 649 -11.04 0.96 -35.47
CA GLU A 649 -9.77 1.46 -36.00
C GLU A 649 -8.63 0.44 -35.82
N LEU A 650 -8.65 -0.33 -34.72
CA LEU A 650 -7.69 -1.42 -34.49
C LEU A 650 -7.79 -2.52 -35.55
N TYR A 651 -8.92 -2.67 -36.22
CA TYR A 651 -9.09 -3.66 -37.29
C TYR A 651 -8.27 -3.31 -38.54
N LYS A 652 -7.79 -2.07 -38.66
CA LYS A 652 -6.87 -1.67 -39.74
C LYS A 652 -5.43 -2.11 -39.47
N ASN A 653 -5.09 -2.43 -38.22
CA ASN A 653 -3.74 -2.85 -37.85
C ASN A 653 -3.60 -4.37 -37.97
N PRO A 654 -2.72 -4.90 -38.84
CA PRO A 654 -2.56 -6.35 -39.06
C PRO A 654 -2.17 -7.16 -37.82
N VAL A 655 -1.54 -6.54 -36.82
CA VAL A 655 -1.18 -7.22 -35.55
C VAL A 655 -2.32 -7.12 -34.53
N ALA A 656 -3.00 -5.97 -34.44
CA ALA A 656 -4.06 -5.76 -33.44
C ALA A 656 -5.42 -6.33 -33.87
N ARG A 657 -5.72 -6.36 -35.17
CA ARG A 657 -6.97 -6.89 -35.72
C ARG A 657 -7.22 -8.33 -35.26
N PRO A 658 -6.31 -9.30 -35.47
CA PRO A 658 -6.53 -10.69 -35.01
C PRO A 658 -6.74 -10.85 -33.51
N ILE A 659 -6.22 -9.90 -32.72
CA ILE A 659 -6.37 -9.88 -31.26
C ILE A 659 -7.75 -9.34 -30.88
N THR A 660 -8.31 -8.40 -31.64
CA THR A 660 -9.51 -7.65 -31.24
C THR A 660 -10.80 -8.16 -31.89
N GLU A 661 -10.74 -8.62 -33.14
CA GLU A 661 -11.94 -9.06 -33.89
C GLU A 661 -12.58 -10.33 -33.31
N ASN A 662 -11.79 -11.16 -32.63
CA ASN A 662 -12.23 -12.45 -32.06
C ASN A 662 -12.64 -12.35 -30.57
N LEU A 663 -12.70 -11.13 -30.02
CA LEU A 663 -13.14 -10.90 -28.65
C LEU A 663 -14.65 -10.62 -28.61
N VAL A 664 -15.32 -11.18 -27.61
CA VAL A 664 -16.71 -10.81 -27.30
C VAL A 664 -16.68 -9.49 -26.53
N VAL A 665 -17.47 -8.52 -26.97
CA VAL A 665 -17.62 -7.22 -26.30
C VAL A 665 -19.05 -7.03 -25.83
N MET A 666 -19.27 -6.06 -24.94
CA MET A 666 -20.59 -5.66 -24.45
C MET A 666 -20.74 -4.15 -24.49
N LEU A 667 -21.95 -3.66 -24.72
CA LEU A 667 -22.25 -2.24 -24.50
C LEU A 667 -22.11 -1.87 -23.01
N ALA A 668 -21.43 -0.76 -22.75
CA ALA A 668 -21.22 -0.22 -21.40
C ALA A 668 -22.46 0.53 -20.89
N ASP A 669 -23.25 1.14 -21.79
CA ASP A 669 -24.49 1.82 -21.44
C ASP A 669 -25.56 0.80 -21.00
N GLY A 670 -25.92 0.87 -19.72
CA GLY A 670 -26.81 -0.07 -19.04
C GLY A 670 -26.27 -0.58 -17.69
N VAL A 671 -24.99 -0.38 -17.42
CA VAL A 671 -24.34 -0.77 -16.15
C VAL A 671 -24.15 0.48 -15.28
N SER A 672 -25.22 0.97 -14.64
CA SER A 672 -25.02 1.83 -13.46
C SER A 672 -24.34 0.96 -12.39
N ALA A 673 -23.23 1.45 -11.84
CA ALA A 673 -22.44 0.77 -10.80
C ALA A 673 -23.16 0.66 -9.43
N GLU A 674 -24.45 0.96 -9.39
CA GLU A 674 -25.33 0.76 -8.24
C GLU A 674 -26.57 0.03 -8.75
N GLU A 675 -26.88 -1.12 -8.14
CA GLU A 675 -28.23 -1.69 -8.21
C GLU A 675 -29.21 -0.62 -7.70
N PRO A 676 -30.20 -0.17 -8.51
CA PRO A 676 -31.33 0.53 -7.95
C PRO A 676 -32.09 -0.49 -7.11
N ALA A 677 -32.03 -0.33 -5.78
CA ALA A 677 -32.84 -1.09 -4.85
C ALA A 677 -34.31 -1.03 -5.32
N GLY A 678 -34.84 -2.15 -5.81
CA GLY A 678 -36.26 -2.29 -6.15
C GLY A 678 -36.62 -2.65 -7.60
N LYS A 679 -35.66 -2.86 -8.53
CA LYS A 679 -35.98 -3.56 -9.79
C LYS A 679 -35.44 -4.99 -9.73
N THR A 680 -36.34 -5.96 -9.80
CA THR A 680 -36.00 -7.38 -9.88
C THR A 680 -35.09 -7.65 -11.09
N ALA A 681 -34.09 -8.50 -10.90
CA ALA A 681 -33.08 -8.91 -11.88
C ALA A 681 -33.62 -9.59 -13.17
N ALA A 682 -34.93 -9.58 -13.40
CA ALA A 682 -35.57 -10.37 -14.45
C ALA A 682 -35.56 -9.74 -15.85
N ASN A 683 -35.31 -8.43 -16.01
CA ASN A 683 -35.55 -7.73 -17.29
C ASN A 683 -34.36 -6.92 -17.87
N TRP A 684 -33.15 -7.00 -17.30
CA TRP A 684 -31.98 -6.34 -17.89
C TRP A 684 -30.96 -7.39 -18.37
N ARG A 685 -30.74 -7.44 -19.69
CA ARG A 685 -29.77 -8.33 -20.34
C ARG A 685 -28.64 -7.49 -20.94
N PRO A 686 -27.37 -7.78 -20.62
CA PRO A 686 -26.25 -7.11 -21.26
C PRO A 686 -26.23 -7.46 -22.76
N LYS A 687 -26.10 -6.45 -23.62
CA LYS A 687 -26.00 -6.65 -25.08
C LYS A 687 -24.57 -7.05 -25.42
N LEU A 688 -24.37 -8.33 -25.70
CA LEU A 688 -23.08 -9.00 -25.91
C LEU A 688 -22.93 -9.44 -27.38
N GLY A 689 -21.72 -9.43 -27.92
CA GLY A 689 -21.46 -9.95 -29.27
C GLY A 689 -20.06 -9.69 -29.79
N PHE A 690 -19.78 -10.21 -30.98
CA PHE A 690 -18.59 -9.83 -31.76
C PHE A 690 -18.85 -8.50 -32.46
N LEU A 691 -17.92 -7.56 -32.35
CA LEU A 691 -18.06 -6.26 -33.00
C LEU A 691 -17.78 -6.37 -34.51
N THR A 692 -18.71 -5.84 -35.30
CA THR A 692 -18.60 -5.71 -36.76
C THR A 692 -18.94 -4.29 -37.18
N SER A 693 -18.71 -3.94 -38.45
CA SER A 693 -19.14 -2.66 -39.00
C SER A 693 -20.66 -2.46 -38.99
N GLU A 694 -21.45 -3.53 -38.93
CA GLU A 694 -22.92 -3.49 -38.94
C GLU A 694 -23.52 -3.45 -37.52
N GLY A 695 -22.75 -3.82 -36.49
CA GLY A 695 -23.23 -3.93 -35.12
C GLY A 695 -22.51 -4.98 -34.27
N LEU A 696 -23.06 -5.26 -33.09
CA LEU A 696 -22.68 -6.42 -32.28
C LEU A 696 -23.46 -7.65 -32.74
N VAL A 697 -22.76 -8.69 -33.16
CA VAL A 697 -23.36 -9.97 -33.57
C VAL A 697 -23.30 -10.94 -32.39
N ASP A 698 -24.45 -11.35 -31.87
CA ASP A 698 -24.53 -12.26 -30.73
C ASP A 698 -24.25 -13.73 -31.11
N ALA A 699 -24.35 -14.63 -30.12
CA ALA A 699 -24.10 -16.07 -30.33
C ALA A 699 -25.09 -16.74 -31.32
N PHE A 700 -26.25 -16.14 -31.55
CA PHE A 700 -27.33 -16.65 -32.39
C PHE A 700 -27.37 -15.97 -33.77
N GLY A 701 -26.45 -15.02 -34.02
CA GLY A 701 -26.37 -14.26 -35.27
C GLY A 701 -27.28 -13.03 -35.32
N VAL A 702 -27.90 -12.64 -34.20
CA VAL A 702 -28.71 -11.42 -34.13
C VAL A 702 -27.77 -10.21 -34.04
N ILE A 703 -28.01 -9.23 -34.92
CA ILE A 703 -27.23 -8.00 -34.97
C ILE A 703 -27.91 -6.94 -34.10
N THR A 704 -27.19 -6.45 -33.10
CA THR A 704 -27.54 -5.26 -32.33
C THR A 704 -26.80 -4.05 -32.92
N PRO A 705 -27.51 -3.07 -33.50
CA PRO A 705 -26.87 -1.85 -34.00
C PRO A 705 -26.14 -1.10 -32.87
N VAL A 706 -24.96 -0.55 -33.19
CA VAL A 706 -24.21 0.34 -32.29
C VAL A 706 -23.80 1.59 -33.03
N ARG A 707 -23.75 2.72 -32.32
CA ARG A 707 -23.19 3.98 -32.82
C ARG A 707 -21.69 3.99 -32.60
N LEU A 708 -20.98 4.80 -33.40
CA LEU A 708 -19.53 4.91 -33.31
C LEU A 708 -19.06 5.42 -31.94
N GLU A 709 -19.85 6.31 -31.33
CA GLU A 709 -19.58 6.93 -30.02
C GLU A 709 -20.09 6.09 -28.83
N ASP A 710 -20.80 4.97 -29.09
CA ASP A 710 -21.24 4.08 -28.03
C ASP A 710 -20.01 3.45 -27.35
N LYS A 711 -20.11 3.28 -26.03
CA LYS A 711 -19.03 2.68 -25.23
C LYS A 711 -19.22 1.18 -25.12
N ILE A 712 -18.13 0.45 -25.25
CA ILE A 712 -18.06 -1.01 -25.10
C ILE A 712 -16.98 -1.41 -24.08
N TRP A 713 -17.18 -2.56 -23.45
CA TRP A 713 -16.17 -3.30 -22.69
C TRP A 713 -15.87 -4.61 -23.37
N ILE A 714 -14.65 -5.12 -23.21
CA ILE A 714 -14.37 -6.53 -23.50
C ILE A 714 -15.11 -7.35 -22.43
N ALA A 715 -15.99 -8.25 -22.85
CA ALA A 715 -16.86 -8.99 -21.94
C ALA A 715 -16.04 -9.95 -21.06
N HIS A 716 -16.30 -9.97 -19.76
CA HIS A 716 -15.74 -10.95 -18.84
C HIS A 716 -16.64 -12.21 -18.83
N PRO A 717 -16.12 -13.43 -18.54
CA PRO A 717 -16.95 -14.64 -18.35
C PRO A 717 -18.15 -14.44 -17.44
N TYR A 718 -18.00 -13.64 -16.39
CA TYR A 718 -19.08 -13.27 -15.49
C TYR A 718 -20.25 -12.59 -16.21
N ASP A 719 -19.97 -11.74 -17.21
CA ASP A 719 -21.01 -11.08 -18.01
C ASP A 719 -21.79 -12.10 -18.87
N LEU A 720 -21.09 -13.08 -19.45
CA LEU A 720 -21.67 -14.18 -20.23
C LEU A 720 -22.51 -15.13 -19.35
N TYR A 721 -22.00 -15.43 -18.15
CA TYR A 721 -22.67 -16.24 -17.13
C TYR A 721 -23.97 -15.55 -16.68
N ARG A 722 -23.91 -14.26 -16.38
CA ARG A 722 -25.08 -13.46 -15.96
C ARG A 722 -26.13 -13.33 -17.07
N ASP A 723 -25.72 -13.27 -18.33
CA ASP A 723 -26.65 -13.27 -19.48
C ASP A 723 -27.31 -14.63 -19.73
N GLY A 724 -26.73 -15.71 -19.19
CA GLY A 724 -27.21 -17.08 -19.36
C GLY A 724 -26.84 -17.72 -20.71
N ASN A 725 -26.05 -17.03 -21.54
CA ASN A 725 -25.67 -17.49 -22.89
C ASN A 725 -24.21 -17.96 -22.99
N TRP A 726 -23.53 -18.17 -21.86
CA TRP A 726 -22.10 -18.52 -21.86
C TRP A 726 -21.79 -19.78 -22.70
N GLN A 727 -22.58 -20.83 -22.56
CA GLN A 727 -22.43 -22.07 -23.34
C GLN A 727 -22.65 -21.86 -24.85
N ALA A 728 -23.54 -20.95 -25.24
CA ALA A 728 -23.80 -20.65 -26.65
C ALA A 728 -22.56 -20.02 -27.33
N TYR A 729 -21.88 -19.09 -26.65
CA TYR A 729 -20.62 -18.54 -27.13
C TYR A 729 -19.50 -19.59 -27.16
N GLN A 730 -19.41 -20.47 -26.16
CA GLN A 730 -18.46 -21.59 -26.17
C GLN A 730 -18.65 -22.47 -27.40
N LYS A 731 -19.89 -22.85 -27.71
CA LYS A 731 -20.23 -23.66 -28.87
C LYS A 731 -19.87 -22.96 -30.18
N LEU A 732 -20.25 -21.69 -30.32
CA LEU A 732 -20.01 -20.89 -31.52
C LEU A 732 -18.52 -20.79 -31.87
N LEU A 733 -17.64 -20.60 -30.87
CA LEU A 733 -16.20 -20.53 -31.09
C LEU A 733 -15.64 -21.84 -31.67
N PHE A 734 -16.19 -22.99 -31.28
CA PHE A 734 -15.81 -24.30 -31.83
C PHE A 734 -16.36 -24.53 -33.22
N GLU A 735 -17.65 -24.26 -33.44
CA GLU A 735 -18.31 -24.45 -34.74
C GLU A 735 -17.64 -23.61 -35.84
N LYS A 736 -17.27 -22.36 -35.52
CA LYS A 736 -16.58 -21.45 -36.45
C LYS A 736 -15.05 -21.56 -36.40
N GLN A 737 -14.50 -22.42 -35.54
CA GLN A 737 -13.05 -22.57 -35.31
C GLN A 737 -12.33 -21.24 -35.00
N ILE A 738 -12.99 -20.35 -34.26
CA ILE A 738 -12.46 -19.04 -33.87
C ILE A 738 -11.50 -19.22 -32.69
N ARG A 739 -10.31 -18.63 -32.80
CA ARG A 739 -9.32 -18.60 -31.70
C ARG A 739 -9.26 -17.24 -31.05
N GLN A 740 -9.51 -17.20 -29.74
CA GLN A 740 -9.35 -15.99 -28.94
C GLN A 740 -7.86 -15.76 -28.61
N PRO A 741 -7.39 -14.51 -28.55
CA PRO A 741 -5.99 -14.20 -28.27
C PRO A 741 -5.53 -14.68 -26.88
N PHE A 742 -6.44 -14.72 -25.90
CA PHE A 742 -6.27 -15.23 -24.54
C PHE A 742 -7.53 -15.97 -24.11
N LYS A 743 -7.49 -16.67 -22.97
CA LYS A 743 -8.69 -17.27 -22.36
C LYS A 743 -9.67 -16.16 -21.96
N GLN A 744 -10.69 -15.92 -22.80
CA GLN A 744 -11.83 -15.05 -22.51
C GLN A 744 -13.08 -15.90 -22.23
N VAL A 745 -13.72 -16.49 -23.26
CA VAL A 745 -14.95 -17.30 -23.09
C VAL A 745 -14.66 -18.62 -22.36
N PHE A 746 -13.44 -19.14 -22.46
CA PHE A 746 -12.97 -20.33 -21.74
C PHE A 746 -12.04 -19.95 -20.58
N ARG A 747 -12.34 -18.85 -19.88
CA ARG A 747 -11.62 -18.44 -18.68
C ARG A 747 -12.34 -18.98 -17.46
N GLU A 748 -11.56 -19.45 -16.50
CA GLU A 748 -12.02 -19.96 -15.20
C GLU A 748 -12.78 -18.84 -14.45
N LEU A 749 -14.02 -19.14 -14.04
CA LEU A 749 -14.91 -18.19 -13.37
C LEU A 749 -15.09 -18.60 -11.90
N TYR A 750 -14.99 -17.62 -11.01
CA TYR A 750 -15.31 -17.78 -9.60
C TYR A 750 -16.45 -16.82 -9.24
N VAL A 751 -17.56 -17.39 -8.77
CA VAL A 751 -18.69 -16.65 -8.24
C VAL A 751 -18.64 -16.64 -6.72
N LYS A 752 -19.13 -15.56 -6.10
CA LYS A 752 -19.18 -15.46 -4.65
C LYS A 752 -20.13 -16.52 -4.09
N LEU A 753 -19.68 -17.24 -3.08
CA LEU A 753 -20.51 -18.21 -2.36
C LEU A 753 -21.45 -17.48 -1.41
N THR A 754 -22.71 -17.91 -1.34
CA THR A 754 -23.73 -17.27 -0.49
C THR A 754 -23.29 -17.22 0.98
N GLU A 755 -22.57 -18.25 1.44
CA GLU A 755 -22.07 -18.41 2.79
C GLU A 755 -20.86 -17.51 3.11
N GLU A 756 -20.21 -16.94 2.09
CA GLU A 756 -19.05 -16.04 2.24
C GLU A 756 -19.42 -14.56 2.13
N LEU A 757 -20.61 -14.22 1.63
CA LEU A 757 -21.01 -12.83 1.33
C LEU A 757 -20.83 -11.86 2.50
N ASP A 758 -21.11 -12.31 3.72
CA ASP A 758 -21.02 -11.51 4.95
C ASP A 758 -19.66 -11.58 5.67
N LYS A 759 -18.74 -12.41 5.18
CA LYS A 759 -17.38 -12.56 5.72
C LYS A 759 -16.45 -11.50 5.13
N GLU A 760 -15.36 -11.23 5.83
CA GLU A 760 -14.28 -10.32 5.40
C GLU A 760 -13.12 -11.09 4.74
N GLU A 761 -13.16 -12.42 4.79
CA GLU A 761 -12.15 -13.33 4.27
C GLU A 761 -12.79 -14.48 3.48
N SER A 762 -12.13 -14.91 2.41
CA SER A 762 -12.46 -16.15 1.69
C SER A 762 -11.45 -17.23 2.03
N MET A 763 -11.96 -18.42 2.34
CA MET A 763 -11.16 -19.60 2.71
C MET A 763 -11.12 -20.64 1.58
N LEU A 764 -11.55 -20.28 0.36
CA LEU A 764 -11.70 -21.21 -0.76
C LEU A 764 -10.45 -22.05 -1.06
N PHE A 765 -9.26 -21.50 -0.81
CA PHE A 765 -7.97 -22.16 -1.05
C PHE A 765 -7.20 -22.48 0.24
N SER A 766 -7.85 -22.35 1.40
CA SER A 766 -7.27 -22.65 2.71
C SER A 766 -6.78 -24.10 2.78
N GLY A 767 -5.61 -24.33 3.40
CA GLY A 767 -5.02 -25.67 3.56
C GLY A 767 -4.07 -26.10 2.43
N ASN A 768 -3.97 -25.34 1.33
CA ASN A 768 -3.04 -25.64 0.24
C ASN A 768 -1.60 -25.21 0.58
N GLN A 769 -0.67 -26.18 0.61
CA GLN A 769 0.76 -25.89 0.77
C GLN A 769 1.38 -25.41 -0.55
N ILE A 770 2.06 -24.26 -0.53
CA ILE A 770 2.64 -23.62 -1.72
C ILE A 770 4.12 -23.30 -1.54
N GLN A 771 4.89 -23.41 -2.63
CA GLN A 771 6.31 -23.06 -2.70
C GLN A 771 6.45 -21.55 -2.95
N PRO A 772 6.95 -20.74 -2.00
CA PRO A 772 6.91 -19.27 -2.09
C PRO A 772 7.55 -18.71 -3.36
N GLN A 773 8.72 -19.23 -3.77
CA GLN A 773 9.41 -18.74 -4.97
C GLN A 773 8.62 -19.00 -6.26
N LYS A 774 7.96 -20.17 -6.37
CA LYS A 774 7.13 -20.50 -7.52
C LYS A 774 5.84 -19.68 -7.52
N THR A 775 5.22 -19.49 -6.36
CA THR A 775 4.03 -18.64 -6.21
C THR A 775 4.31 -17.20 -6.63
N VAL A 776 5.38 -16.60 -6.09
CA VAL A 776 5.83 -15.26 -6.48
C VAL A 776 6.11 -15.23 -7.99
N GLY A 777 6.73 -16.27 -8.55
CA GLY A 777 7.00 -16.39 -9.98
C GLY A 777 5.74 -16.41 -10.85
N ALA A 778 4.74 -17.21 -10.49
CA ALA A 778 3.47 -17.36 -11.20
C ALA A 778 2.66 -16.05 -11.16
N LEU A 779 2.61 -15.40 -10.01
CA LEU A 779 1.81 -14.18 -9.79
C LEU A 779 2.52 -12.90 -10.24
N ARG A 780 3.84 -12.94 -10.48
CA ARG A 780 4.67 -11.77 -10.85
C ARG A 780 4.16 -11.01 -12.08
N SER A 781 3.62 -11.74 -13.06
CA SER A 781 3.13 -11.14 -14.31
C SER A 781 1.72 -10.56 -14.20
N ARG A 782 1.03 -10.83 -13.08
CA ARG A 782 -0.38 -10.54 -12.80
C ARG A 782 -0.57 -9.40 -11.79
N ARG A 783 0.42 -8.50 -11.69
CA ARG A 783 0.45 -7.31 -10.82
C ARG A 783 0.52 -7.58 -9.30
N TRP A 784 0.81 -8.82 -8.89
CA TRP A 784 1.07 -9.13 -7.48
C TRP A 784 2.48 -8.70 -7.07
N VAL A 785 2.58 -8.13 -5.87
CA VAL A 785 3.82 -7.64 -5.26
C VAL A 785 3.92 -8.22 -3.85
N ALA A 786 5.14 -8.57 -3.44
CA ALA A 786 5.39 -9.01 -2.07
C ALA A 786 5.60 -7.80 -1.15
N ASP A 787 4.87 -7.79 -0.03
CA ASP A 787 4.96 -6.85 1.08
C ASP A 787 5.63 -7.53 2.29
N TYR A 788 6.36 -6.75 3.09
CA TYR A 788 7.17 -7.26 4.22
C TYR A 788 6.33 -7.61 5.45
N ASP A 789 5.17 -6.98 5.62
CA ASP A 789 4.32 -7.14 6.81
C ASP A 789 3.06 -7.96 6.50
N ASP A 790 2.56 -7.91 5.25
CA ASP A 790 1.23 -8.42 4.87
C ASP A 790 1.21 -9.53 3.79
N GLY A 791 2.37 -10.00 3.31
CA GLY A 791 2.45 -11.08 2.31
C GLY A 791 2.30 -10.62 0.86
N LEU A 792 1.63 -11.40 0.00
CA LEU A 792 1.45 -11.04 -1.43
C LEU A 792 0.20 -10.18 -1.63
N GLN A 793 0.35 -9.03 -2.28
CA GLN A 793 -0.73 -8.06 -2.49
C GLN A 793 -0.90 -7.67 -3.97
N LYS A 794 -2.14 -7.34 -4.35
CA LYS A 794 -2.51 -6.75 -5.66
C LYS A 794 -3.42 -5.54 -5.42
N ILE A 795 -3.09 -4.41 -6.06
CA ILE A 795 -3.75 -3.13 -5.79
C ILE A 795 -4.64 -2.72 -6.96
N TYR A 796 -5.92 -2.47 -6.68
CA TYR A 796 -6.94 -1.95 -7.59
C TYR A 796 -7.20 -0.48 -7.27
N TYR A 797 -6.44 0.41 -7.92
CA TYR A 797 -6.42 1.83 -7.60
C TYR A 797 -7.74 2.57 -7.88
N LYS A 798 -8.44 2.19 -8.96
CA LYS A 798 -9.70 2.83 -9.38
C LYS A 798 -10.83 2.53 -8.41
N GLU A 799 -10.89 1.29 -7.92
CA GLU A 799 -11.89 0.81 -6.96
C GLU A 799 -11.47 1.02 -5.51
N ASN A 800 -10.24 1.50 -5.28
CA ASN A 800 -9.62 1.71 -3.96
C ASN A 800 -9.52 0.43 -3.11
N ILE A 801 -9.27 -0.72 -3.75
CA ILE A 801 -9.19 -2.03 -3.10
C ILE A 801 -7.74 -2.55 -3.13
N VAL A 802 -7.31 -3.20 -2.05
CA VAL A 802 -6.11 -4.05 -2.02
C VAL A 802 -6.58 -5.48 -1.74
N ALA A 803 -6.17 -6.42 -2.58
CA ALA A 803 -6.34 -7.86 -2.34
C ALA A 803 -5.04 -8.43 -1.77
N CYS A 804 -5.12 -9.22 -0.70
CA CYS A 804 -3.98 -9.81 -0.02
C CYS A 804 -4.15 -11.33 0.09
N ILE A 805 -3.08 -12.08 -0.19
CA ILE A 805 -2.98 -13.52 0.04
C ILE A 805 -2.15 -13.75 1.29
N TYR A 806 -2.78 -14.33 2.31
CA TYR A 806 -2.12 -14.69 3.56
C TYR A 806 -1.75 -16.18 3.57
N ALA A 807 -0.51 -16.44 3.97
CA ALA A 807 0.05 -17.77 4.17
C ALA A 807 0.97 -17.73 5.37
N MET A 808 1.13 -18.86 6.09
CA MET A 808 2.14 -19.02 7.14
C MET A 808 3.58 -19.08 6.57
N ALA A 809 3.97 -18.08 5.79
CA ALA A 809 5.22 -18.04 5.03
C ALA A 809 6.10 -16.87 5.49
N ASP A 810 7.40 -17.15 5.67
CA ASP A 810 8.41 -16.12 5.51
C ASP A 810 8.73 -16.03 4.00
N TRP A 811 8.07 -15.10 3.29
CA TRP A 811 8.22 -14.94 1.83
C TRP A 811 9.67 -14.62 1.39
N PHE A 812 10.57 -14.35 2.35
CA PHE A 812 11.91 -13.85 2.11
C PHE A 812 13.03 -14.67 2.77
N SER A 813 12.74 -15.55 3.74
CA SER A 813 13.74 -16.42 4.39
C SER A 813 13.51 -17.91 4.07
N PRO A 814 14.45 -18.60 3.41
CA PRO A 814 14.36 -20.03 3.19
C PRO A 814 14.62 -20.77 4.51
N SER A 815 13.57 -21.16 5.19
CA SER A 815 13.65 -22.32 6.08
C SER A 815 13.23 -23.55 5.27
N ASP A 816 14.18 -24.42 4.94
CA ASP A 816 13.97 -25.68 4.19
C ASP A 816 13.14 -26.73 4.96
N VAL A 817 12.33 -26.33 5.94
CA VAL A 817 11.74 -27.23 6.93
C VAL A 817 10.26 -27.53 6.64
N GLU A 818 9.48 -26.61 6.06
CA GLU A 818 8.09 -26.88 5.64
C GLU A 818 7.57 -25.85 4.63
N ALA A 819 6.80 -26.29 3.62
CA ALA A 819 6.16 -25.37 2.68
C ALA A 819 4.95 -24.69 3.33
N PRO A 820 4.81 -23.36 3.24
CA PRO A 820 3.75 -22.63 3.90
C PRO A 820 2.37 -22.96 3.32
N THR A 821 1.38 -22.93 4.20
CA THR A 821 -0.01 -23.21 3.87
C THR A 821 -0.75 -21.89 3.64
N LEU A 822 -1.52 -21.80 2.56
CA LEU A 822 -2.48 -20.72 2.33
C LEU A 822 -3.55 -20.76 3.42
N GLU A 823 -3.85 -19.61 4.04
CA GLU A 823 -4.86 -19.53 5.09
C GLU A 823 -6.15 -18.89 4.56
N TRP A 824 -6.06 -17.67 4.01
CA TRP A 824 -7.20 -16.93 3.48
C TRP A 824 -6.79 -15.83 2.48
N VAL A 825 -7.79 -15.32 1.76
CA VAL A 825 -7.71 -14.15 0.90
C VAL A 825 -8.61 -13.06 1.48
N VAL A 826 -8.09 -11.84 1.64
CA VAL A 826 -8.84 -10.68 2.14
C VAL A 826 -8.74 -9.51 1.19
N PHE A 827 -9.72 -8.62 1.31
CA PHE A 827 -9.80 -7.38 0.55
C PHE A 827 -9.92 -6.23 1.53
N ALA A 828 -9.17 -5.15 1.32
CA ALA A 828 -9.19 -3.98 2.19
C ALA A 828 -9.32 -2.69 1.39
N ASP A 829 -9.97 -1.69 1.97
CA ASP A 829 -9.90 -0.32 1.46
C ASP A 829 -8.45 0.16 1.53
N ARG A 830 -7.90 0.52 0.38
CA ARG A 830 -6.49 0.93 0.22
C ARG A 830 -6.11 2.15 1.07
N LYS A 831 -7.06 3.04 1.36
CA LYS A 831 -6.80 4.29 2.09
C LYS A 831 -6.94 4.12 3.59
N THR A 832 -7.93 3.34 4.04
CA THR A 832 -8.21 3.18 5.47
C THR A 832 -7.63 1.90 6.06
N GLY A 833 -7.22 0.93 5.23
CA GLY A 833 -6.79 -0.40 5.66
C GLY A 833 -7.92 -1.25 6.24
N LYS A 834 -9.18 -0.82 6.09
CA LYS A 834 -10.34 -1.52 6.64
C LYS A 834 -10.68 -2.70 5.73
N GLN A 835 -10.85 -3.89 6.29
CA GLN A 835 -11.31 -5.05 5.53
C GLN A 835 -12.73 -4.83 4.99
N LEU A 836 -12.97 -5.34 3.79
CA LEU A 836 -14.22 -5.27 3.04
C LEU A 836 -14.92 -6.62 3.08
N LYS A 837 -16.26 -6.61 3.12
CA LYS A 837 -17.03 -7.85 3.04
C LYS A 837 -17.03 -8.40 1.62
N ILE A 838 -17.12 -9.72 1.44
CA ILE A 838 -17.12 -10.33 0.11
C ILE A 838 -18.24 -9.79 -0.80
N ARG A 839 -19.41 -9.47 -0.24
CA ARG A 839 -20.51 -8.84 -0.99
C ARG A 839 -20.19 -7.45 -1.55
N GLU A 840 -19.27 -6.72 -0.92
CA GLU A 840 -18.90 -5.35 -1.30
C GLU A 840 -17.87 -5.33 -2.45
N ILE A 841 -17.26 -6.47 -2.77
CA ILE A 841 -16.23 -6.58 -3.80
C ILE A 841 -16.88 -6.68 -5.19
N PRO A 842 -16.44 -5.95 -6.22
CA PRO A 842 -16.92 -6.16 -7.59
C PRO A 842 -16.68 -7.60 -8.08
N ASP A 843 -17.68 -8.22 -8.74
CA ASP A 843 -17.62 -9.65 -9.09
C ASP A 843 -16.45 -10.04 -10.00
N VAL A 844 -16.08 -9.16 -10.93
CA VAL A 844 -14.90 -9.37 -11.80
C VAL A 844 -13.61 -9.36 -10.98
N ILE A 845 -13.46 -8.42 -10.03
CA ILE A 845 -12.29 -8.36 -9.16
C ILE A 845 -12.19 -9.62 -8.31
N TYR A 846 -13.30 -10.04 -7.69
CA TYR A 846 -13.34 -11.27 -6.92
C TYR A 846 -12.93 -12.47 -7.77
N SER A 847 -13.52 -12.62 -8.96
CA SER A 847 -13.23 -13.74 -9.86
C SER A 847 -11.75 -13.78 -10.27
N GLU A 848 -11.18 -12.64 -10.63
CA GLU A 848 -9.78 -12.55 -11.06
C GLU A 848 -8.78 -12.79 -9.94
N VAL A 849 -9.07 -12.33 -8.72
CA VAL A 849 -8.24 -12.62 -7.55
C VAL A 849 -8.26 -14.11 -7.23
N MET A 850 -9.44 -14.74 -7.19
CA MET A 850 -9.54 -16.18 -6.91
C MET A 850 -8.88 -17.02 -8.00
N ARG A 851 -9.02 -16.62 -9.27
CA ARG A 851 -8.32 -17.26 -10.39
C ARG A 851 -6.79 -17.13 -10.29
N ASP A 852 -6.30 -15.98 -9.82
CA ASP A 852 -4.87 -15.79 -9.58
C ASP A 852 -4.37 -16.74 -8.46
N VAL A 853 -5.12 -16.86 -7.37
CA VAL A 853 -4.80 -17.78 -6.26
C VAL A 853 -4.82 -19.24 -6.72
N ASP A 854 -5.82 -19.62 -7.52
CA ASP A 854 -5.90 -20.97 -8.11
C ASP A 854 -4.66 -21.30 -8.96
N LEU A 855 -4.24 -20.36 -9.81
CA LEU A 855 -3.02 -20.53 -10.59
C LEU A 855 -1.79 -20.73 -9.68
N ALA A 856 -1.72 -20.00 -8.56
CA ALA A 856 -0.64 -20.18 -7.59
C ALA A 856 -0.67 -21.58 -6.95
N VAL A 857 -1.85 -22.06 -6.53
CA VAL A 857 -2.01 -23.41 -5.98
C VAL A 857 -1.57 -24.46 -7.00
N SER A 858 -2.05 -24.37 -8.24
CA SER A 858 -1.76 -25.35 -9.29
C SER A 858 -0.29 -25.38 -9.72
N VAL A 859 0.37 -24.21 -9.83
CA VAL A 859 1.77 -24.12 -10.31
C VAL A 859 2.79 -24.33 -9.19
N ALA A 860 2.45 -23.93 -7.96
CA ALA A 860 3.41 -23.84 -6.86
C ALA A 860 3.21 -24.88 -5.76
N HIS A 861 2.34 -25.88 -5.92
CA HIS A 861 2.11 -26.84 -4.84
C HIS A 861 3.38 -27.54 -4.30
N ALA A 862 3.45 -27.70 -2.97
CA ALA A 862 4.60 -28.26 -2.26
C ALA A 862 4.94 -29.70 -2.68
N GLY A 863 3.93 -30.57 -2.85
CA GLY A 863 4.09 -31.99 -3.20
C GLY A 863 4.59 -32.26 -4.63
N GLY A 864 4.81 -31.22 -5.46
CA GLY A 864 5.28 -31.37 -6.84
C GLY A 864 4.24 -31.93 -7.84
N VAL A 865 3.10 -32.40 -7.34
CA VAL A 865 1.94 -32.88 -8.10
C VAL A 865 0.72 -32.08 -7.62
N ASP A 866 -0.07 -31.55 -8.57
CA ASP A 866 -1.27 -30.73 -8.32
C ASP A 866 -2.24 -31.41 -7.31
N PRO A 867 -2.55 -30.81 -6.16
CA PRO A 867 -3.47 -31.35 -5.17
C PRO A 867 -4.89 -31.04 -5.63
N GLU A 868 -5.45 -31.90 -6.50
CA GLU A 868 -6.78 -31.71 -7.09
C GLU A 868 -6.94 -30.38 -7.85
N THR A 869 -6.89 -30.45 -9.18
CA THR A 869 -7.23 -29.30 -10.04
C THR A 869 -8.58 -28.69 -9.64
N SER A 870 -8.65 -27.36 -9.53
CA SER A 870 -9.87 -26.66 -9.10
C SER A 870 -11.13 -26.99 -9.90
N HIS A 871 -12.28 -26.92 -9.24
CA HIS A 871 -13.58 -27.13 -9.87
C HIS A 871 -13.78 -26.23 -11.10
N SER A 872 -13.47 -24.93 -11.02
CA SER A 872 -13.59 -24.01 -12.16
C SER A 872 -12.71 -24.39 -13.35
N THR A 873 -11.51 -24.93 -13.11
CA THR A 873 -10.64 -25.44 -14.19
C THR A 873 -11.22 -26.73 -14.78
N ILE A 874 -11.78 -27.62 -13.96
CA ILE A 874 -12.44 -28.86 -14.42
C ILE A 874 -13.67 -28.52 -15.28
N GLU A 875 -14.51 -27.58 -14.86
CA GLU A 875 -15.67 -27.12 -15.64
C GLU A 875 -15.26 -26.55 -17.00
N MET A 876 -14.22 -25.70 -17.03
CA MET A 876 -13.65 -25.18 -18.28
C MET A 876 -13.20 -26.33 -19.21
N ARG A 877 -12.48 -27.33 -18.67
CA ARG A 877 -12.03 -28.49 -19.45
C ARG A 877 -13.19 -29.37 -19.91
N GLN A 878 -14.20 -29.55 -19.08
CA GLN A 878 -15.41 -30.28 -19.43
C GLN A 878 -16.12 -29.63 -20.63
N ALA A 879 -16.25 -28.30 -20.64
CA ALA A 879 -16.82 -27.56 -21.76
C ALA A 879 -16.00 -27.72 -23.06
N ILE A 880 -14.66 -27.63 -22.96
CA ILE A 880 -13.74 -27.87 -24.09
C ILE A 880 -13.89 -29.29 -24.63
N VAL A 881 -13.92 -30.30 -23.75
CA VAL A 881 -14.09 -31.70 -24.14
C VAL A 881 -15.45 -31.91 -24.80
N ALA A 882 -16.54 -31.42 -24.20
CA ALA A 882 -17.88 -31.52 -24.77
C ALA A 882 -17.95 -30.97 -26.20
N CYS A 883 -17.40 -29.75 -26.42
CA CYS A 883 -17.38 -29.13 -27.73
C CYS A 883 -16.49 -29.90 -28.73
N ASN A 884 -15.34 -30.43 -28.31
CA ASN A 884 -14.50 -31.26 -29.17
C ASN A 884 -15.19 -32.59 -29.54
N LEU A 885 -15.88 -33.23 -28.60
CA LEU A 885 -16.62 -34.48 -28.86
C LEU A 885 -17.71 -34.25 -29.91
N GLU A 886 -18.44 -33.14 -29.83
CA GLU A 886 -19.42 -32.72 -30.84
C GLU A 886 -18.75 -32.44 -32.20
N LEU A 887 -17.67 -31.65 -32.21
CA LEU A 887 -16.91 -31.29 -33.42
C LEU A 887 -16.37 -32.53 -34.16
N PHE A 888 -15.87 -33.54 -33.43
CA PHE A 888 -15.36 -34.79 -33.99
C PHE A 888 -16.41 -35.90 -34.12
N LYS A 889 -17.68 -35.61 -33.78
CA LYS A 889 -18.81 -36.55 -33.84
C LYS A 889 -18.58 -37.84 -33.04
N ILE A 890 -17.92 -37.73 -31.88
CA ILE A 890 -17.67 -38.84 -30.95
C ILE A 890 -18.88 -38.99 -30.02
N LYS A 891 -19.52 -40.17 -30.04
CA LYS A 891 -20.78 -40.43 -29.32
C LYS A 891 -20.65 -41.37 -28.11
N ASN A 892 -19.53 -42.06 -27.99
CA ASN A 892 -19.28 -43.08 -26.96
C ASN A 892 -18.53 -42.51 -25.73
N VAL A 893 -18.70 -41.21 -25.46
CA VAL A 893 -18.11 -40.54 -24.30
C VAL A 893 -19.19 -39.74 -23.60
N ARG A 894 -19.35 -39.97 -22.29
CA ARG A 894 -20.25 -39.25 -21.39
C ARG A 894 -19.44 -38.48 -20.35
N LEU A 895 -19.76 -37.21 -20.13
CA LEU A 895 -19.13 -36.40 -19.09
C LEU A 895 -19.98 -36.46 -17.82
N ASP A 896 -19.37 -36.82 -16.69
CA ASP A 896 -20.05 -36.98 -15.39
C ASP A 896 -19.14 -36.50 -14.26
N GLY A 897 -19.54 -35.41 -13.59
CA GLY A 897 -18.73 -34.70 -12.61
C GLY A 897 -17.31 -34.41 -13.13
N ASN A 898 -16.30 -34.89 -12.40
CA ASN A 898 -14.90 -34.68 -12.72
C ASN A 898 -14.33 -35.66 -13.78
N HIS A 899 -15.16 -36.50 -14.40
CA HIS A 899 -14.71 -37.58 -15.27
C HIS A 899 -15.34 -37.57 -16.66
N ALA A 900 -14.57 -38.01 -17.66
CA ALA A 900 -15.08 -38.46 -18.94
C ALA A 900 -15.15 -39.99 -18.95
N ILE A 901 -16.36 -40.53 -19.00
CA ILE A 901 -16.67 -41.97 -19.09
C ILE A 901 -16.71 -42.36 -20.57
N ILE A 902 -15.98 -43.39 -20.95
CA ILE A 902 -15.78 -43.80 -22.34
C ILE A 902 -16.23 -45.25 -22.49
N ASP A 903 -17.21 -45.48 -23.37
CA ASP A 903 -17.65 -46.81 -23.79
C ASP A 903 -16.85 -47.24 -25.03
N GLY A 904 -15.64 -47.75 -24.80
CA GLY A 904 -14.79 -48.32 -25.85
C GLY A 904 -15.28 -49.71 -26.31
N LYS A 905 -14.66 -50.25 -27.37
CA LYS A 905 -14.98 -51.60 -27.85
C LYS A 905 -14.17 -52.70 -27.16
N LEU A 906 -12.99 -52.35 -26.63
CA LEU A 906 -12.11 -53.24 -25.87
C LEU A 906 -12.35 -53.14 -24.35
N GLY A 907 -13.02 -52.09 -23.87
CA GLY A 907 -13.35 -51.90 -22.47
C GLY A 907 -14.09 -50.59 -22.19
N GLN A 908 -14.51 -50.40 -20.94
CA GLN A 908 -15.04 -49.11 -20.46
C GLN A 908 -13.95 -48.39 -19.66
N TYR A 909 -13.80 -47.08 -19.86
CA TYR A 909 -12.74 -46.29 -19.26
C TYR A 909 -13.28 -45.00 -18.62
N THR A 910 -12.53 -44.44 -17.67
CA THR A 910 -12.77 -43.10 -17.12
C THR A 910 -11.49 -42.28 -17.19
N VAL A 911 -11.58 -41.06 -17.71
CA VAL A 911 -10.48 -40.08 -17.70
C VAL A 911 -10.83 -38.95 -16.75
N HIS A 912 -10.01 -38.70 -15.72
CA HIS A 912 -10.21 -37.59 -14.78
C HIS A 912 -9.84 -36.25 -15.44
N LEU A 913 -10.75 -35.27 -15.44
CA LEU A 913 -10.60 -33.98 -16.14
C LEU A 913 -9.64 -32.99 -15.45
N GLY A 914 -9.31 -33.22 -14.17
CA GLY A 914 -8.21 -32.55 -13.47
C GLY A 914 -6.83 -33.15 -13.79
N SER A 915 -6.58 -34.38 -13.31
CA SER A 915 -5.28 -35.05 -13.41
C SER A 915 -4.95 -35.68 -14.77
N GLY A 916 -5.93 -35.96 -15.63
CA GLY A 916 -5.75 -36.72 -16.87
C GLY A 916 -5.41 -38.20 -16.66
N VAL A 917 -5.61 -38.71 -15.45
CA VAL A 917 -5.45 -40.14 -15.12
C VAL A 917 -6.55 -40.95 -15.80
N VAL A 918 -6.19 -42.12 -16.34
CA VAL A 918 -7.12 -43.05 -17.00
C VAL A 918 -7.29 -44.28 -16.12
N HIS A 919 -8.52 -44.70 -15.89
CA HIS A 919 -8.87 -45.98 -15.28
C HIS A 919 -9.73 -46.79 -16.23
N GLN A 920 -9.61 -48.11 -16.19
CA GLN A 920 -10.60 -49.01 -16.78
C GLN A 920 -11.67 -49.32 -15.72
N ILE A 921 -12.95 -49.15 -16.05
CA ILE A 921 -14.05 -49.37 -15.09
C ILE A 921 -14.06 -50.84 -14.67
N GLY A 922 -13.96 -51.08 -13.36
CA GLY A 922 -13.85 -52.42 -12.79
C GLY A 922 -12.44 -53.03 -12.81
N ASN A 923 -11.41 -52.27 -13.19
CA ASN A 923 -10.01 -52.73 -13.24
C ASN A 923 -9.02 -51.61 -12.80
N ALA A 924 -7.72 -51.78 -13.06
CA ALA A 924 -6.65 -50.89 -12.61
C ALA A 924 -6.53 -49.55 -13.38
N MET A 925 -5.70 -48.65 -12.84
CA MET A 925 -5.23 -47.44 -13.52
C MET A 925 -4.39 -47.81 -14.75
N LEU A 926 -4.62 -47.15 -15.88
CA LEU A 926 -3.86 -47.33 -17.12
C LEU A 926 -2.76 -46.29 -17.24
N PHE A 927 -1.51 -46.73 -17.38
CA PHE A 927 -0.38 -45.86 -17.61
C PHE A 927 -0.25 -45.52 -19.10
N VAL A 928 -0.54 -44.26 -19.43
CA VAL A 928 -0.51 -43.75 -20.82
C VAL A 928 0.37 -42.50 -20.89
N VAL A 929 1.47 -42.61 -21.64
CA VAL A 929 2.36 -41.49 -21.93
C VAL A 929 1.74 -40.63 -23.04
N PRO A 930 1.70 -39.29 -22.90
CA PRO A 930 1.12 -38.42 -23.93
C PRO A 930 1.92 -38.48 -25.23
N VAL A 931 1.27 -38.85 -26.34
CA VAL A 931 1.88 -38.80 -27.69
C VAL A 931 1.21 -37.71 -28.53
N TYR A 932 1.62 -36.46 -28.30
CA TYR A 932 1.05 -35.27 -28.96
C TYR A 932 1.14 -35.29 -30.51
N SER A 933 2.04 -36.10 -31.08
CA SER A 933 2.24 -36.22 -32.53
C SER A 933 1.17 -37.05 -33.23
N GLN A 934 0.52 -38.00 -32.56
CA GLN A 934 -0.45 -38.92 -33.19
C GLN A 934 -1.82 -38.28 -33.47
N HIS A 935 -2.15 -37.19 -32.78
CA HIS A 935 -3.42 -36.45 -32.94
C HIS A 935 -3.22 -35.00 -33.42
N ARG A 936 -2.05 -34.67 -33.99
CA ARG A 936 -1.79 -33.34 -34.57
C ARG A 936 -2.85 -32.98 -35.60
N GLY A 937 -3.60 -31.91 -35.34
CA GLY A 937 -4.72 -31.45 -36.19
C GLY A 937 -6.12 -31.97 -35.80
N ARG A 938 -6.23 -32.87 -34.81
CA ARG A 938 -7.51 -33.37 -34.25
C ARG A 938 -7.80 -32.85 -32.83
N ILE A 939 -7.15 -31.77 -32.39
CA ILE A 939 -7.43 -31.09 -31.12
C ILE A 939 -7.54 -29.60 -31.43
N PHE A 940 -8.73 -29.03 -31.22
CA PHE A 940 -8.95 -27.60 -31.35
C PHE A 940 -9.04 -26.97 -29.96
N LEU A 941 -8.16 -25.99 -29.71
CA LEU A 941 -8.28 -25.09 -28.57
C LEU A 941 -8.83 -23.75 -29.08
N PRO A 942 -9.89 -23.20 -28.47
CA PRO A 942 -10.54 -21.96 -28.90
C PRO A 942 -9.76 -20.70 -28.49
N PHE A 943 -8.49 -20.84 -28.11
CA PHE A 943 -7.61 -19.75 -27.72
C PHE A 943 -6.16 -20.03 -28.13
N VAL A 944 -5.37 -18.97 -28.26
CA VAL A 944 -3.96 -19.02 -28.71
C VAL A 944 -2.98 -19.41 -27.60
N ASP A 945 -3.38 -19.24 -26.33
CA ASP A 945 -2.57 -19.69 -25.20
C ASP A 945 -2.35 -21.19 -25.18
N ASP A 946 -1.16 -21.59 -24.75
CA ASP A 946 -0.83 -23.01 -24.62
C ASP A 946 -1.51 -23.56 -23.36
N ASP A 947 -2.25 -24.66 -23.51
CA ASP A 947 -2.82 -25.43 -22.39
C ASP A 947 -2.47 -26.91 -22.59
N PRO A 948 -1.21 -27.30 -22.31
CA PRO A 948 -0.73 -28.66 -22.56
C PRO A 948 -1.53 -29.72 -21.81
N LYS A 949 -2.06 -29.39 -20.63
CA LYS A 949 -2.83 -30.33 -19.80
C LYS A 949 -4.19 -30.64 -20.40
N THR A 950 -4.90 -29.62 -20.87
CA THR A 950 -6.17 -29.81 -21.59
C THR A 950 -5.96 -30.59 -22.88
N ALA A 951 -4.88 -30.30 -23.62
CA ALA A 951 -4.52 -31.04 -24.83
C ALA A 951 -4.19 -32.53 -24.53
N GLU A 952 -3.47 -32.80 -23.42
CA GLU A 952 -3.19 -34.16 -22.96
C GLU A 952 -4.48 -34.94 -22.66
N ILE A 953 -5.39 -34.35 -21.87
CA ILE A 953 -6.67 -34.96 -21.48
C ILE A 953 -7.49 -35.29 -22.73
N MET A 954 -7.65 -34.33 -23.64
CA MET A 954 -8.40 -34.56 -24.88
C MET A 954 -7.75 -35.67 -25.74
N SER A 955 -6.42 -35.70 -25.83
CA SER A 955 -5.71 -36.76 -26.55
C SER A 955 -5.98 -38.15 -25.96
N LYS A 956 -6.02 -38.27 -24.62
CA LYS A 956 -6.35 -39.55 -23.94
C LYS A 956 -7.79 -39.96 -24.20
N ILE A 957 -8.74 -39.03 -24.10
CA ILE A 957 -10.16 -39.31 -24.40
C ILE A 957 -10.32 -39.82 -25.83
N LEU A 958 -9.71 -39.18 -26.82
CA LEU A 958 -9.77 -39.61 -28.22
C LEU A 958 -9.12 -40.98 -28.45
N LEU A 959 -7.99 -41.25 -27.79
CA LEU A 959 -7.28 -42.52 -27.89
C LEU A 959 -8.16 -43.69 -27.44
N PHE A 960 -8.83 -43.56 -26.28
CA PHE A 960 -9.69 -44.61 -25.72
C PHE A 960 -11.09 -44.66 -26.35
N ALA A 961 -11.62 -43.53 -26.84
CA ALA A 961 -12.86 -43.53 -27.62
C ALA A 961 -12.72 -44.33 -28.92
N GLU A 962 -11.51 -44.38 -29.50
CA GLU A 962 -11.14 -45.19 -30.66
C GLU A 962 -10.22 -46.38 -30.27
N ASP A 963 -10.45 -47.05 -29.13
CA ASP A 963 -9.52 -48.03 -28.54
C ASP A 963 -9.07 -49.17 -29.48
N THR A 964 -9.90 -49.60 -30.43
CA THR A 964 -9.51 -50.57 -31.48
C THR A 964 -8.38 -50.11 -32.39
N LYS A 965 -8.08 -48.80 -32.45
CA LYS A 965 -6.98 -48.22 -33.24
C LYS A 965 -5.68 -48.12 -32.44
N ILE A 966 -5.70 -48.43 -31.15
CA ILE A 966 -4.50 -48.44 -30.31
C ILE A 966 -3.57 -49.55 -30.81
N LYS A 967 -2.36 -49.17 -31.20
CA LYS A 967 -1.31 -50.10 -31.68
C LYS A 967 -0.19 -50.32 -30.67
N ASP A 968 -0.16 -49.53 -29.59
CA ASP A 968 0.87 -49.63 -28.56
C ASP A 968 0.66 -50.93 -27.76
N PRO A 969 1.58 -51.91 -27.84
CA PRO A 969 1.45 -53.18 -27.14
C PRO A 969 1.45 -53.02 -25.61
N ASN A 970 2.08 -51.97 -25.06
CA ASN A 970 2.07 -51.72 -23.62
C ASN A 970 0.70 -51.24 -23.12
N ILE A 971 -0.01 -50.45 -23.93
CA ILE A 971 -1.38 -50.02 -23.59
C ILE A 971 -2.34 -51.19 -23.78
N LEU A 972 -2.24 -51.93 -24.89
CA LEU A 972 -3.08 -53.11 -25.14
C LEU A 972 -2.90 -54.21 -24.09
N GLY A 973 -1.69 -54.41 -23.58
CA GLY A 973 -1.40 -55.36 -22.52
C GLY A 973 -1.94 -54.98 -21.14
N GLN A 974 -2.33 -53.71 -20.93
CA GLN A 974 -2.99 -53.24 -19.71
C GLN A 974 -4.52 -53.29 -19.80
N ILE A 975 -5.09 -53.32 -21.02
CA ILE A 975 -6.54 -53.36 -21.26
C ILE A 975 -7.08 -54.80 -21.25
N ARG A 976 -6.27 -55.76 -21.72
CA ARG A 976 -6.55 -57.20 -21.77
C ARG A 976 -6.22 -57.87 -20.45
#